data_AF-A0A2V9WDY9-F1
#
_entry.id   AF-A0A2V9WDY9-F1
#
_cell.length_a   1.000
_cell.length_b   1.000
_cell.length_c   1.000
_cell.angle_alpha   90.00
_cell.angle_beta   90.00
_cell.angle_gamma   90.00
#
_symmetry.space_group_name_H-M   'P 1'
#
loop_
_entity.id
_entity.type
_entity.pdbx_description
1 polymer ?
#
loop_
_entity_poly.entity_id
_entity_poly.type
_entity_poly.pdbx_seq_one_letter_code
_entity_poly.pdbx_strand_id
1 'polypeptide(L)'
;MALRCAIAVTSSRRFCGLVCFFCCLLTSASAQRAGMNDPNSLRGNSIAYNSDGGAVIVVTVFTESSKVRLDRQSVVRLLNKRTQTAVWETTTDRSEAVFGSVQYGGYEIEVSAVGFLTANSELEVGSSQGPFEINVVLERDPAAVNLNVADDAMPSRARKNTRRAVAALRSGNLKAAQKRLGEAYKLVPTSAELNFLLGYLYFLEKDFEQASTYLDYATSLNPRHLQALALLGRLELERGDFRTASSALEQAVAVDAEYWLLHDLLAEAYLKQQNYEKARDEAQLAIQKGNKQATPAQLVLGQVLLNLQRDQEGLLALKTYLEDSPGSPMAPKVRDLIDEIEKRNPARSSDTENKQESTTASEGVDPLLALGEPTLAMKGWQPPGIDDTELSVASRINCPYEKVIDGSGERVKELVDDVARFSAIEELLHQRLNSLGDPTRTETRKFNYVASISETDPGLLLVDEYRAEHLSPAGFPDQIATNGFAVLALVFHPRMRDAFEMKCEGLGDWHGQATWLVRFEQRDDRPNHIHAYKVGGAVYPVGLKGRAWITADNFQIARIEAELVKPAPQIQLLAEHQIVEYGPIPFQKKNTVLWLPKSAEIYFDFRKHRFYRRHSFNHYMLFSVDTDEKRKEPKASHTENIPAPNT
;
A
#
# COMPACT_ATOMS: atom_id res chain seq x y z
N MET A 1 2.96 -20.40 -67.35
CA MET A 1 1.72 -20.06 -68.07
C MET A 1 1.14 -18.82 -67.40
N ALA A 2 1.01 -17.67 -68.08
CA ALA A 2 0.03 -17.37 -69.14
C ALA A 2 -1.37 -17.12 -68.53
N LEU A 3 -2.06 -15.99 -68.77
CA LEU A 3 -1.84 -14.93 -69.77
C LEU A 3 -2.03 -13.50 -69.19
N ARG A 4 -1.38 -12.50 -69.80
CA ARG A 4 -1.72 -11.07 -69.62
C ARG A 4 -2.75 -10.64 -70.67
N CYS A 5 -3.64 -9.72 -70.32
CA CYS A 5 -4.08 -8.59 -71.15
C CYS A 5 -5.06 -7.68 -70.36
N ALA A 6 -5.32 -6.41 -70.70
CA ALA A 6 -4.47 -5.33 -71.25
C ALA A 6 -5.33 -4.05 -71.39
N ILE A 7 -4.69 -2.86 -71.36
CA ILE A 7 -5.15 -1.60 -72.00
C ILE A 7 -6.39 -0.89 -71.39
N ALA A 8 -6.55 0.46 -71.42
CA ALA A 8 -5.61 1.59 -71.29
C ALA A 8 -6.39 2.94 -71.20
N VAL A 9 -5.66 4.06 -71.16
CA VAL A 9 -6.00 5.38 -71.78
C VAL A 9 -7.03 6.31 -71.09
N THR A 10 -6.50 7.47 -70.62
CA THR A 10 -6.94 8.90 -70.65
C THR A 10 -8.43 9.28 -70.95
N SER A 11 -8.98 10.50 -70.71
CA SER A 11 -8.48 11.88 -70.53
C SER A 11 -9.64 12.81 -70.04
N SER A 12 -9.51 14.10 -69.66
CA SER A 12 -8.43 14.91 -69.05
C SER A 12 -8.87 16.40 -68.87
N ARG A 13 -8.14 17.16 -68.04
CA ARG A 13 -7.95 18.65 -68.05
C ARG A 13 -9.14 19.66 -68.00
N ARG A 14 -9.07 20.51 -66.95
CA ARG A 14 -9.22 22.00 -66.91
C ARG A 14 -10.56 22.69 -67.20
N PHE A 15 -11.04 23.50 -66.24
CA PHE A 15 -11.18 24.99 -66.21
C PHE A 15 -11.93 25.33 -64.88
N CYS A 16 -11.68 26.33 -64.02
CA CYS A 16 -10.97 27.63 -64.00
C CYS A 16 -11.92 28.86 -64.09
N GLY A 17 -11.99 29.65 -63.00
CA GLY A 17 -12.74 30.92 -62.86
C GLY A 17 -14.19 30.77 -62.35
N LEU A 18 -14.81 31.77 -61.69
CA LEU A 18 -14.27 32.96 -61.02
C LEU A 18 -15.29 33.54 -60.00
N VAL A 19 -14.77 34.16 -58.92
CA VAL A 19 -15.35 35.17 -58.00
C VAL A 19 -16.81 35.64 -58.18
N CYS A 20 -17.59 35.65 -57.09
CA CYS A 20 -18.40 36.83 -56.71
C CYS A 20 -18.76 36.89 -55.19
N PHE A 21 -19.03 38.09 -54.69
CA PHE A 21 -19.46 38.42 -53.31
C PHE A 21 -21.00 38.39 -53.17
N PHE A 22 -21.55 38.05 -51.99
CA PHE A 22 -22.25 39.01 -51.12
C PHE A 22 -22.63 38.47 -49.71
N CYS A 23 -23.10 39.37 -48.84
CA CYS A 23 -23.21 39.25 -47.38
C CYS A 23 -24.42 38.48 -46.80
N CYS A 24 -24.34 38.31 -45.46
CA CYS A 24 -25.43 38.29 -44.46
C CYS A 24 -26.11 36.97 -44.02
N LEU A 25 -25.63 36.50 -42.85
CA LEU A 25 -26.41 36.30 -41.61
C LEU A 25 -27.45 35.14 -41.45
N LEU A 26 -27.14 34.33 -40.43
CA LEU A 26 -28.03 33.72 -39.41
C LEU A 26 -28.74 32.36 -39.66
N THR A 27 -28.91 31.67 -38.52
CA THR A 27 -29.71 30.45 -38.27
C THR A 27 -29.38 29.18 -39.09
N SER A 28 -28.37 28.44 -38.61
CA SER A 28 -28.18 27.03 -38.99
C SER A 28 -29.08 26.10 -38.16
N ALA A 29 -30.26 25.77 -38.69
CA ALA A 29 -31.10 24.69 -38.18
C ALA A 29 -31.27 23.61 -39.27
N SER A 30 -30.61 22.46 -39.09
CA SER A 30 -30.68 21.34 -40.03
C SER A 30 -30.57 20.00 -39.32
N ALA A 31 -31.68 19.29 -39.24
CA ALA A 31 -31.71 17.91 -38.73
C ALA A 31 -31.49 16.92 -39.89
N GLN A 32 -30.69 15.88 -39.59
CA GLN A 32 -30.63 14.58 -40.28
C GLN A 32 -30.33 14.55 -41.80
N ARG A 33 -29.21 13.88 -42.12
CA ARG A 33 -29.27 12.79 -43.11
C ARG A 33 -28.40 11.63 -42.62
N ALA A 34 -29.01 10.47 -42.36
CA ALA A 34 -28.28 9.28 -41.93
C ALA A 34 -27.53 8.66 -43.12
N GLY A 35 -26.22 8.44 -42.97
CA GLY A 35 -25.41 7.60 -43.85
C GLY A 35 -25.29 6.19 -43.26
N MET A 36 -25.17 5.16 -44.11
CA MET A 36 -25.13 3.77 -43.67
C MET A 36 -23.84 3.43 -42.91
N ASN A 37 -23.97 2.64 -41.83
CA ASN A 37 -22.83 2.03 -41.15
C ASN A 37 -22.25 0.91 -42.01
N ASP A 38 -20.94 0.95 -42.25
CA ASP A 38 -20.16 -0.22 -42.70
C ASP A 38 -19.71 -1.01 -41.45
N PRO A 39 -20.12 -2.28 -41.27
CA PRO A 39 -19.85 -3.02 -40.03
C PRO A 39 -18.38 -3.35 -39.75
N ASN A 40 -17.47 -3.21 -40.72
CA ASN A 40 -16.11 -3.80 -40.65
C ASN A 40 -14.94 -2.80 -40.56
N SER A 41 -15.18 -1.50 -40.34
CA SER A 41 -14.06 -0.56 -40.11
C SER A 41 -13.48 -0.73 -38.69
N LEU A 42 -12.37 -1.48 -38.57
CA LEU A 42 -11.58 -1.59 -37.34
C LEU A 42 -10.94 -0.25 -36.97
N ARG A 43 -11.67 0.62 -36.29
CA ARG A 43 -11.09 1.75 -35.55
C ARG A 43 -10.49 1.24 -34.25
N GLY A 44 -9.19 1.42 -34.06
CA GLY A 44 -8.57 1.24 -32.75
C GLY A 44 -9.14 2.24 -31.74
N ASN A 45 -9.40 1.79 -30.51
CA ASN A 45 -9.86 2.65 -29.43
C ASN A 45 -8.72 3.58 -28.97
N SER A 46 -8.59 4.74 -29.60
CA SER A 46 -7.77 5.83 -29.09
C SER A 46 -8.37 6.36 -27.79
N ILE A 47 -7.81 5.93 -26.65
CA ILE A 47 -8.17 6.49 -25.34
C ILE A 47 -7.77 7.97 -25.35
N ALA A 48 -8.74 8.86 -25.18
CA ALA A 48 -8.50 10.30 -25.12
C ALA A 48 -7.98 10.66 -23.72
N TYR A 49 -6.66 10.64 -23.54
CA TYR A 49 -6.01 11.11 -22.32
C TYR A 49 -6.16 12.64 -22.23
N ASN A 50 -6.76 13.14 -21.14
CA ASN A 50 -6.92 14.58 -20.94
C ASN A 50 -5.61 15.18 -20.41
N SER A 51 -4.83 15.80 -21.29
CA SER A 51 -3.62 16.54 -20.95
C SER A 51 -3.95 18.00 -20.66
N ASP A 52 -4.18 18.33 -19.38
CA ASP A 52 -4.37 19.72 -18.91
C ASP A 52 -3.01 20.46 -18.87
N GLY A 53 -2.38 20.61 -20.04
CA GLY A 53 -1.13 21.34 -20.26
C GLY A 53 0.17 20.55 -20.06
N GLY A 54 0.13 19.35 -19.47
CA GLY A 54 1.31 18.50 -19.24
C GLY A 54 1.38 17.26 -20.12
N ALA A 55 2.49 16.52 -20.02
CA ALA A 55 2.69 15.24 -20.69
C ALA A 55 1.83 14.13 -20.05
N VAL A 56 1.67 13.02 -20.78
CA VAL A 56 1.03 11.79 -20.28
C VAL A 56 2.05 10.66 -20.33
N ILE A 57 2.14 9.85 -19.28
CA ILE A 57 2.99 8.65 -19.23
C ILE A 57 2.11 7.42 -19.04
N VAL A 58 2.36 6.36 -19.81
CA VAL A 58 1.68 5.07 -19.70
C VAL A 58 2.72 4.01 -19.38
N VAL A 59 2.67 3.47 -18.16
CA VAL A 59 3.57 2.41 -17.69
C VAL A 59 2.85 1.07 -17.85
N THR A 60 3.35 0.20 -18.73
CA THR A 60 2.81 -1.15 -18.95
C THR A 60 3.72 -2.19 -18.33
N VAL A 61 3.16 -3.14 -17.57
CA VAL A 61 3.92 -4.07 -16.73
C VAL A 61 3.84 -5.52 -17.24
N PHE A 62 4.99 -6.19 -17.33
CA PHE A 62 5.19 -7.51 -17.95
C PHE A 62 5.90 -8.50 -17.01
N THR A 63 5.89 -9.79 -17.35
CA THR A 63 6.53 -10.88 -16.57
C THR A 63 7.54 -11.66 -17.39
N GLU A 64 8.78 -11.77 -16.91
CA GLU A 64 9.86 -12.65 -17.45
C GLU A 64 10.34 -12.33 -18.89
N SER A 65 9.47 -11.75 -19.73
CA SER A 65 9.73 -11.28 -21.07
C SER A 65 8.71 -10.19 -21.44
N SER A 66 9.08 -9.25 -22.31
CA SER A 66 8.25 -8.12 -22.77
C SER A 66 7.07 -8.52 -23.67
N LYS A 67 6.58 -9.77 -23.55
CA LYS A 67 5.49 -10.36 -24.37
C LYS A 67 4.27 -10.76 -23.55
N VAL A 68 4.43 -11.01 -22.25
CA VAL A 68 3.34 -11.43 -21.34
C VAL A 68 3.12 -10.32 -20.32
N ARG A 69 1.93 -9.69 -20.35
CA ARG A 69 1.54 -8.69 -19.36
C ARG A 69 1.34 -9.34 -17.99
N LEU A 70 1.59 -8.59 -16.93
CA LEU A 70 1.45 -9.05 -15.55
C LEU A 70 0.04 -9.57 -15.27
N ASP A 71 -0.05 -10.71 -14.56
CA ASP A 71 -1.31 -11.44 -14.31
C ASP A 71 -2.03 -11.01 -13.02
N ARG A 72 -1.59 -9.90 -12.43
CA ARG A 72 -2.06 -9.31 -11.17
C ARG A 72 -1.79 -7.80 -11.17
N GLN A 73 -2.33 -7.10 -10.19
CA GLN A 73 -2.04 -5.67 -10.01
C GLN A 73 -0.59 -5.45 -9.55
N SER A 74 0.00 -4.36 -10.04
CA SER A 74 1.25 -3.79 -9.56
C SER A 74 1.04 -2.33 -9.16
N VAL A 75 2.00 -1.80 -8.42
CA VAL A 75 2.02 -0.43 -7.93
C VAL A 75 3.21 0.28 -8.56
N VAL A 76 2.99 1.48 -9.10
CA VAL A 76 3.97 2.26 -9.84
C VAL A 76 4.23 3.58 -9.11
N ARG A 77 5.49 3.86 -8.79
CA ARG A 77 6.00 5.16 -8.33
C ARG A 77 6.63 5.89 -9.52
N LEU A 78 6.35 7.18 -9.65
CA LEU A 78 6.92 8.09 -10.65
C LEU A 78 7.55 9.27 -9.91
N LEU A 79 8.87 9.24 -9.70
CA LEU A 79 9.64 10.25 -8.98
C LEU A 79 10.26 11.26 -9.96
N ASN A 80 9.95 12.55 -9.82
CA ASN A 80 10.65 13.60 -10.59
C ASN A 80 12.04 13.84 -9.99
N LYS A 81 13.11 13.58 -10.77
CA LYS A 81 14.49 13.63 -10.27
C LYS A 81 14.95 15.06 -9.89
N ARG A 82 14.30 16.11 -10.42
CA ARG A 82 14.62 17.52 -10.12
C ARG A 82 13.90 18.03 -8.86
N THR A 83 12.59 17.81 -8.76
CA THR A 83 11.77 18.33 -7.64
C THR A 83 11.67 17.36 -6.47
N GLN A 84 12.11 16.11 -6.63
CA GLN A 84 12.00 15.02 -5.65
C GLN A 84 10.56 14.69 -5.22
N THR A 85 9.56 15.25 -5.92
CA THR A 85 8.15 14.92 -5.78
C THR A 85 7.85 13.62 -6.52
N ALA A 86 7.30 12.64 -5.80
CA ALA A 86 6.75 11.43 -6.40
C ALA A 86 5.24 11.53 -6.60
N VAL A 87 4.74 10.84 -7.63
CA VAL A 87 3.32 10.55 -7.85
C VAL A 87 3.20 9.04 -7.97
N TRP A 88 2.08 8.44 -7.55
CA TRP A 88 1.91 7.00 -7.56
C TRP A 88 0.57 6.57 -8.14
N GLU A 89 0.58 5.44 -8.86
CA GLU A 89 -0.60 4.81 -9.43
C GLU A 89 -0.61 3.29 -9.18
N THR A 90 -1.74 2.65 -9.46
CA THR A 90 -1.84 1.18 -9.51
C THR A 90 -2.22 0.75 -10.92
N THR A 91 -1.68 -0.37 -11.40
CA THR A 91 -2.07 -0.85 -12.73
C THR A 91 -3.52 -1.34 -12.78
N THR A 92 -4.17 -1.03 -13.90
CA THR A 92 -5.48 -1.55 -14.32
C THR A 92 -5.47 -3.06 -14.56
N ASP A 93 -6.64 -3.64 -14.87
CA ASP A 93 -6.81 -5.02 -15.34
C ASP A 93 -5.97 -5.38 -16.57
N ARG A 94 -5.65 -4.37 -17.39
CA ARG A 94 -4.76 -4.48 -18.56
C ARG A 94 -3.27 -4.35 -18.20
N SER A 95 -2.92 -4.26 -16.92
CA SER A 95 -1.55 -4.06 -16.41
C SER A 95 -0.88 -2.78 -16.93
N GLU A 96 -1.69 -1.73 -17.10
CA GLU A 96 -1.29 -0.36 -17.45
C GLU A 96 -1.61 0.61 -16.30
N ALA A 97 -0.66 1.46 -15.94
CA ALA A 97 -0.84 2.63 -15.06
C ALA A 97 -0.63 3.92 -15.89
N VAL A 98 -1.40 4.98 -15.61
CA VAL A 98 -1.44 6.20 -16.45
C VAL A 98 -1.29 7.45 -15.59
N PHE A 99 -0.23 8.23 -15.84
CA PHE A 99 0.03 9.50 -15.18
C PHE A 99 -0.32 10.65 -16.13
N GLY A 100 -1.26 11.51 -15.72
CA GLY A 100 -1.67 12.70 -16.48
C GLY A 100 -0.97 13.98 -16.04
N SER A 101 -0.93 14.98 -16.93
CA SER A 101 -0.42 16.34 -16.68
C SER A 101 0.99 16.41 -16.05
N VAL A 102 1.87 15.49 -16.45
CA VAL A 102 3.24 15.36 -15.95
C VAL A 102 4.13 16.50 -16.49
N GLN A 103 5.04 17.01 -15.66
CA GLN A 103 5.97 18.06 -16.05
C GLN A 103 7.11 17.52 -16.95
N TYR A 104 7.77 18.40 -17.69
CA TYR A 104 8.96 18.04 -18.47
C TYR A 104 10.22 17.88 -17.58
N GLY A 105 11.02 16.85 -17.85
CA GLY A 105 12.27 16.54 -17.15
C GLY A 105 12.48 15.04 -16.93
N GLY A 106 13.53 14.69 -16.19
CA GLY A 106 13.90 13.32 -15.87
C GLY A 106 13.10 12.71 -14.71
N TYR A 107 12.69 11.46 -14.88
CA TYR A 107 11.92 10.68 -13.93
C TYR A 107 12.56 9.32 -13.66
N GLU A 108 12.47 8.88 -12.41
CA GLU A 108 12.65 7.48 -12.02
C GLU A 108 11.27 6.83 -11.86
N ILE A 109 11.11 5.61 -12.38
CA ILE A 109 9.91 4.80 -12.34
C ILE A 109 10.25 3.50 -11.61
N GLU A 110 9.57 3.23 -10.50
CA GLU A 110 9.70 2.01 -9.71
C GLU A 110 8.37 1.24 -9.76
N VAL A 111 8.43 -0.06 -10.04
CA VAL A 111 7.26 -0.94 -10.15
C VAL A 111 7.40 -2.13 -9.20
N SER A 112 6.40 -2.32 -8.35
CA SER A 112 6.35 -3.39 -7.34
C SER A 112 5.09 -4.24 -7.50
N ALA A 113 5.20 -5.58 -7.40
CA ALA A 113 4.05 -6.49 -7.46
C ALA A 113 4.20 -7.72 -6.53
N VAL A 114 3.08 -8.31 -6.11
CA VAL A 114 3.08 -9.45 -5.19
C VAL A 114 3.69 -10.70 -5.85
N GLY A 115 4.80 -11.19 -5.32
CA GLY A 115 5.54 -12.35 -5.86
C GLY A 115 6.48 -12.02 -7.01
N PHE A 116 6.86 -10.74 -7.14
CA PHE A 116 7.86 -10.25 -8.08
C PHE A 116 8.87 -9.36 -7.34
N LEU A 117 10.09 -9.29 -7.87
CA LEU A 117 11.07 -8.30 -7.43
C LEU A 117 10.64 -6.91 -7.93
N THR A 118 10.93 -5.87 -7.14
CA THR A 118 10.74 -4.48 -7.55
C THR A 118 11.72 -4.13 -8.66
N ALA A 119 11.23 -3.51 -9.74
CA ALA A 119 12.04 -3.10 -10.88
C ALA A 119 12.02 -1.57 -11.05
N ASN A 120 13.20 -0.98 -11.26
CA ASN A 120 13.37 0.45 -11.51
C ASN A 120 13.66 0.69 -13.00
N SER A 121 13.36 1.90 -13.49
CA SER A 121 13.56 2.35 -14.87
C SER A 121 13.63 3.87 -14.91
N GLU A 122 14.35 4.44 -15.87
CA GLU A 122 14.42 5.90 -16.04
C GLU A 122 13.69 6.36 -17.31
N LEU A 123 13.12 7.57 -17.27
CA LEU A 123 12.39 8.17 -18.39
C LEU A 123 12.63 9.69 -18.44
N GLU A 124 13.10 10.20 -19.58
CA GLU A 124 13.19 11.64 -19.85
C GLU A 124 11.93 12.11 -20.60
N VAL A 125 11.17 13.01 -19.97
CA VAL A 125 9.87 13.49 -20.43
C VAL A 125 10.04 14.83 -21.13
N GLY A 126 10.09 14.81 -22.46
CA GLY A 126 10.15 16.00 -23.31
C GLY A 126 8.79 16.43 -23.87
N SER A 127 8.80 17.37 -24.83
CA SER A 127 7.62 17.72 -25.60
C SER A 127 7.24 16.60 -26.59
N SER A 128 6.03 16.05 -26.47
CA SER A 128 5.51 14.99 -27.35
C SER A 128 4.10 15.33 -27.85
N GLN A 129 3.69 14.73 -28.98
CA GLN A 129 2.32 14.81 -29.50
C GLN A 129 1.42 13.63 -29.01
N GLY A 130 1.96 12.73 -28.19
CA GLY A 130 1.26 11.58 -27.63
C GLY A 130 1.87 11.12 -26.30
N PRO A 131 1.28 10.10 -25.65
CA PRO A 131 1.78 9.59 -24.37
C PRO A 131 3.19 8.99 -24.51
N PHE A 132 3.98 9.11 -23.45
CA PHE A 132 5.23 8.38 -23.27
C PHE A 132 4.90 6.97 -22.77
N GLU A 133 4.96 5.98 -23.67
CA GLU A 133 4.77 4.57 -23.33
C GLU A 133 6.10 3.96 -22.86
N ILE A 134 6.12 3.35 -21.68
CA ILE A 134 7.25 2.61 -21.14
C ILE A 134 6.82 1.22 -20.65
N ASN A 135 7.63 0.22 -20.98
CA ASN A 135 7.37 -1.18 -20.64
C ASN A 135 8.35 -1.62 -19.54
N VAL A 136 7.83 -1.91 -18.35
CA VAL A 136 8.62 -2.43 -17.23
C VAL A 136 8.40 -3.94 -17.12
N VAL A 137 9.48 -4.72 -17.17
CA VAL A 137 9.44 -6.17 -16.99
C VAL A 137 9.79 -6.48 -15.55
N LEU A 138 8.91 -7.20 -14.86
CA LEU A 138 9.18 -7.73 -13.53
C LEU A 138 9.75 -9.15 -13.61
N GLU A 139 10.83 -9.37 -12.87
CA GLU A 139 11.35 -10.70 -12.58
C GLU A 139 10.62 -11.28 -11.38
N ARG A 140 10.35 -12.60 -11.37
CA ARG A 140 9.71 -13.24 -10.22
C ARG A 140 10.63 -13.15 -9.01
N ASP A 141 10.03 -12.91 -7.85
CA ASP A 141 10.67 -13.19 -6.57
C ASP A 141 10.90 -14.72 -6.52
N PRO A 142 12.16 -15.21 -6.46
CA PRO A 142 12.42 -16.65 -6.47
C PRO A 142 11.83 -17.39 -5.28
N ALA A 143 11.58 -16.67 -4.16
CA ALA A 143 10.93 -17.18 -2.96
C ALA A 143 9.39 -17.07 -3.01
N ALA A 144 8.80 -16.66 -4.14
CA ALA A 144 7.36 -16.61 -4.34
C ALA A 144 6.79 -17.97 -4.75
N VAL A 145 5.76 -18.39 -4.03
CA VAL A 145 5.09 -19.68 -4.26
C VAL A 145 4.41 -19.69 -5.64
N ASN A 146 4.83 -20.60 -6.52
CA ASN A 146 4.26 -20.76 -7.85
C ASN A 146 2.89 -21.43 -7.79
N LEU A 147 1.83 -20.69 -8.12
CA LEU A 147 0.43 -21.16 -8.05
C LEU A 147 -0.08 -21.75 -9.38
N ASN A 148 0.76 -22.47 -10.13
CA ASN A 148 0.42 -23.02 -11.45
C ASN A 148 -0.18 -24.43 -11.33
N VAL A 149 -1.44 -24.49 -10.90
CA VAL A 149 -2.18 -25.73 -10.61
C VAL A 149 -2.45 -26.56 -11.87
N ALA A 150 -1.72 -27.66 -12.02
CA ALA A 150 -1.87 -28.66 -13.08
C ALA A 150 -2.37 -30.01 -12.53
N ASP A 151 -3.62 -30.05 -12.07
CA ASP A 151 -4.32 -31.29 -11.70
C ASP A 151 -5.45 -31.57 -12.70
N ASP A 152 -5.16 -32.43 -13.68
CA ASP A 152 -6.11 -32.87 -14.68
C ASP A 152 -6.99 -34.06 -14.22
N ALA A 153 -6.77 -34.59 -13.02
CA ALA A 153 -7.67 -35.54 -12.36
C ALA A 153 -8.84 -34.85 -11.63
N MET A 154 -8.69 -33.59 -11.21
CA MET A 154 -9.78 -32.80 -10.63
C MET A 154 -11.03 -32.76 -11.53
N PRO A 155 -12.23 -33.08 -11.03
CA PRO A 155 -13.49 -32.87 -11.75
C PRO A 155 -13.65 -31.40 -12.19
N SER A 156 -14.27 -31.17 -13.35
CA SER A 156 -14.39 -29.84 -13.98
C SER A 156 -14.86 -28.73 -13.02
N ARG A 157 -15.82 -29.02 -12.13
CA ARG A 157 -16.31 -28.06 -11.12
C ARG A 157 -15.26 -27.72 -10.05
N ALA A 158 -14.48 -28.70 -9.59
CA ALA A 158 -13.35 -28.48 -8.68
C ALA A 158 -12.29 -27.63 -9.38
N ARG A 159 -11.79 -28.09 -10.54
CA ARG A 159 -10.76 -27.40 -11.35
C ARG A 159 -11.12 -25.94 -11.67
N LYS A 160 -12.40 -25.66 -11.97
CA LYS A 160 -12.93 -24.29 -12.19
C LYS A 160 -12.86 -23.43 -10.94
N ASN A 161 -13.09 -23.99 -9.76
CA ASN A 161 -13.00 -23.27 -8.50
C ASN A 161 -11.54 -23.14 -8.01
N THR A 162 -10.69 -24.16 -8.20
CA THR A 162 -9.24 -24.06 -7.96
C THR A 162 -8.61 -22.94 -8.78
N ARG A 163 -8.91 -22.84 -10.09
CA ARG A 163 -8.44 -21.73 -10.94
C ARG A 163 -8.94 -20.35 -10.47
N ARG A 164 -10.14 -20.27 -9.91
CA ARG A 164 -10.69 -19.03 -9.30
C ARG A 164 -10.02 -18.69 -7.96
N ALA A 165 -9.67 -19.70 -7.16
CA ALA A 165 -8.90 -19.50 -5.94
C ALA A 165 -7.48 -19.00 -6.26
N VAL A 166 -6.79 -19.61 -7.23
CA VAL A 166 -5.48 -19.16 -7.71
C VAL A 166 -5.53 -17.70 -8.17
N ALA A 167 -6.52 -17.30 -8.95
CA ALA A 167 -6.70 -15.91 -9.36
C ALA A 167 -6.93 -14.96 -8.17
N ALA A 168 -7.66 -15.41 -7.14
CA ALA A 168 -7.88 -14.63 -5.91
C ALA A 168 -6.63 -14.55 -5.02
N LEU A 169 -5.82 -15.61 -4.94
CA LEU A 169 -4.52 -15.61 -4.25
C LEU A 169 -3.53 -14.66 -4.93
N ARG A 170 -3.47 -14.65 -6.28
CA ARG A 170 -2.61 -13.75 -7.06
C ARG A 170 -3.02 -12.27 -6.93
N SER A 171 -4.28 -11.98 -6.66
CA SER A 171 -4.79 -10.63 -6.35
C SER A 171 -4.91 -10.32 -4.85
N GLY A 172 -4.35 -11.16 -3.97
CA GLY A 172 -4.35 -10.95 -2.52
C GLY A 172 -5.72 -11.05 -1.84
N ASN A 173 -6.78 -11.43 -2.56
CA ASN A 173 -8.14 -11.51 -2.04
C ASN A 173 -8.37 -12.84 -1.30
N LEU A 174 -7.80 -12.93 -0.08
CA LEU A 174 -7.74 -14.17 0.70
C LEU A 174 -9.14 -14.71 1.01
N LYS A 175 -10.12 -13.86 1.33
CA LYS A 175 -11.53 -14.26 1.54
C LYS A 175 -12.17 -14.90 0.30
N ALA A 176 -11.87 -14.41 -0.90
CA ALA A 176 -12.36 -15.02 -2.14
C ALA A 176 -11.61 -16.34 -2.46
N ALA A 177 -10.32 -16.41 -2.14
CA ALA A 177 -9.54 -17.64 -2.24
C ALA A 177 -10.08 -18.73 -1.29
N GLN A 178 -10.23 -18.42 0.01
CA GLN A 178 -10.80 -19.29 1.04
C GLN A 178 -12.15 -19.88 0.62
N LYS A 179 -13.07 -19.03 0.14
CA LYS A 179 -14.37 -19.49 -0.37
C LYS A 179 -14.24 -20.44 -1.56
N ARG A 180 -13.32 -20.17 -2.50
CA ARG A 180 -13.17 -20.98 -3.72
C ARG A 180 -12.39 -22.27 -3.48
N LEU A 181 -11.39 -22.27 -2.61
CA LEU A 181 -10.73 -23.49 -2.13
C LEU A 181 -11.72 -24.34 -1.34
N GLY A 182 -12.49 -23.76 -0.40
CA GLY A 182 -13.53 -24.49 0.33
C GLY A 182 -14.63 -25.09 -0.57
N GLU A 183 -15.00 -24.43 -1.67
CA GLU A 183 -15.90 -25.00 -2.69
C GLU A 183 -15.25 -26.11 -3.54
N ALA A 184 -13.91 -26.18 -3.65
CA ALA A 184 -13.19 -27.20 -4.42
C ALA A 184 -12.77 -28.40 -3.53
N TYR A 185 -12.33 -28.14 -2.31
CA TYR A 185 -11.98 -29.12 -1.28
C TYR A 185 -13.16 -30.03 -0.93
N LYS A 186 -14.39 -29.49 -0.89
CA LYS A 186 -15.64 -30.27 -0.76
C LYS A 186 -15.90 -31.26 -1.90
N LEU A 187 -15.15 -31.21 -2.99
CA LEU A 187 -15.26 -32.11 -4.14
C LEU A 187 -14.06 -33.05 -4.26
N VAL A 188 -12.86 -32.62 -3.85
CA VAL A 188 -11.62 -33.42 -3.88
C VAL A 188 -10.76 -33.08 -2.65
N PRO A 189 -11.10 -33.57 -1.43
CA PRO A 189 -10.34 -33.26 -0.22
C PRO A 189 -8.97 -33.94 -0.20
N THR A 190 -8.78 -35.00 -0.99
CA THR A 190 -7.56 -35.81 -1.08
C THR A 190 -6.59 -35.37 -2.20
N SER A 191 -6.80 -34.23 -2.85
CA SER A 191 -5.80 -33.69 -3.79
C SER A 191 -4.72 -32.95 -3.00
N ALA A 192 -3.48 -33.43 -3.08
CA ALA A 192 -2.32 -32.79 -2.43
C ALA A 192 -2.20 -31.31 -2.83
N GLU A 193 -2.50 -30.99 -4.10
CA GLU A 193 -2.48 -29.63 -4.63
C GLU A 193 -3.52 -28.71 -4.00
N LEU A 194 -4.75 -29.18 -3.75
CA LEU A 194 -5.75 -28.37 -3.03
C LEU A 194 -5.38 -28.12 -1.56
N ASN A 195 -4.73 -29.09 -0.92
CA ASN A 195 -4.25 -28.96 0.44
C ASN A 195 -3.05 -28.00 0.52
N PHE A 196 -2.10 -28.09 -0.42
CA PHE A 196 -1.01 -27.12 -0.58
C PHE A 196 -1.53 -25.68 -0.77
N LEU A 197 -2.54 -25.46 -1.61
CA LEU A 197 -3.15 -24.15 -1.81
C LEU A 197 -3.89 -23.62 -0.57
N LEU A 198 -4.51 -24.50 0.22
CA LEU A 198 -5.11 -24.15 1.52
C LEU A 198 -4.04 -23.80 2.54
N GLY A 199 -2.96 -24.59 2.61
CA GLY A 199 -1.79 -24.30 3.42
C GLY A 199 -1.18 -22.93 3.10
N TYR A 200 -0.99 -22.64 1.81
CA TYR A 200 -0.50 -21.33 1.36
C TYR A 200 -1.47 -20.18 1.64
N LEU A 201 -2.79 -20.41 1.52
CA LEU A 201 -3.77 -19.42 1.94
C LEU A 201 -3.63 -19.09 3.43
N TYR A 202 -3.63 -20.09 4.30
CA TYR A 202 -3.56 -19.86 5.74
C TYR A 202 -2.19 -19.29 6.17
N PHE A 203 -1.10 -19.65 5.47
CA PHE A 203 0.20 -19.01 5.63
C PHE A 203 0.16 -17.50 5.31
N LEU A 204 -0.55 -17.09 4.24
CA LEU A 204 -0.80 -15.68 3.94
C LEU A 204 -1.76 -15.00 4.95
N GLU A 205 -2.73 -15.73 5.49
CA GLU A 205 -3.62 -15.25 6.58
C GLU A 205 -2.90 -15.23 7.95
N LYS A 206 -1.67 -15.76 8.04
CA LYS A 206 -0.86 -15.99 9.26
C LYS A 206 -1.48 -16.96 10.28
N ASP A 207 -2.43 -17.80 9.85
CA ASP A 207 -2.93 -18.93 10.63
C ASP A 207 -1.98 -20.12 10.43
N PHE A 208 -0.89 -20.11 11.18
CA PHE A 208 0.16 -21.13 11.05
C PHE A 208 -0.29 -22.53 11.50
N GLU A 209 -1.30 -22.63 12.37
CA GLU A 209 -1.88 -23.91 12.81
C GLU A 209 -2.65 -24.59 11.68
N GLN A 210 -3.55 -23.85 11.01
CA GLN A 210 -4.24 -24.37 9.82
C GLN A 210 -3.26 -24.60 8.68
N ALA A 211 -2.28 -23.70 8.49
CA ALA A 211 -1.32 -23.83 7.41
C ALA A 211 -0.43 -25.08 7.55
N SER A 212 0.11 -25.38 8.75
CA SER A 212 0.77 -26.66 9.03
C SER A 212 -0.19 -27.82 8.75
N THR A 213 -1.37 -27.84 9.37
CA THR A 213 -2.38 -28.91 9.19
C THR A 213 -2.64 -29.25 7.70
N TYR A 214 -2.79 -28.25 6.84
CA TYR A 214 -3.02 -28.46 5.41
C TYR A 214 -1.76 -28.80 4.61
N LEU A 215 -0.57 -28.31 5.00
CA LEU A 215 0.70 -28.66 4.36
C LEU A 215 1.15 -30.07 4.72
N ASP A 216 1.04 -30.46 5.99
CA ASP A 216 1.29 -31.82 6.48
C ASP A 216 0.35 -32.83 5.80
N TYR A 217 -0.91 -32.48 5.58
CA TYR A 217 -1.79 -33.34 4.80
C TYR A 217 -1.39 -33.38 3.31
N ALA A 218 -0.98 -32.25 2.71
CA ALA A 218 -0.48 -32.23 1.34
C ALA A 218 0.80 -33.08 1.13
N THR A 219 1.76 -33.03 2.05
CA THR A 219 2.99 -33.84 2.00
C THR A 219 2.71 -35.30 2.33
N SER A 220 1.74 -35.62 3.20
CA SER A 220 1.31 -37.01 3.40
C SER A 220 0.64 -37.63 2.17
N LEU A 221 -0.12 -36.83 1.40
CA LEU A 221 -0.77 -37.25 0.15
C LEU A 221 0.22 -37.34 -1.02
N ASN A 222 1.26 -36.51 -1.04
CA ASN A 222 2.37 -36.57 -1.98
C ASN A 222 3.70 -36.22 -1.28
N PRO A 223 4.46 -37.22 -0.81
CA PRO A 223 5.76 -37.03 -0.17
C PRO A 223 6.86 -36.44 -1.07
N ARG A 224 6.55 -36.14 -2.33
CA ARG A 224 7.43 -35.42 -3.27
C ARG A 224 6.82 -34.10 -3.76
N HIS A 225 5.84 -33.54 -3.03
CA HIS A 225 5.30 -32.19 -3.32
C HIS A 225 6.29 -31.12 -2.88
N LEU A 226 7.25 -30.82 -3.76
CA LEU A 226 8.39 -29.92 -3.51
C LEU A 226 7.96 -28.58 -2.88
N GLN A 227 6.88 -27.99 -3.40
CA GLN A 227 6.41 -26.68 -2.93
C GLN A 227 5.73 -26.76 -1.56
N ALA A 228 5.05 -27.87 -1.24
CA ALA A 228 4.47 -28.07 0.08
C ALA A 228 5.56 -28.32 1.13
N LEU A 229 6.59 -29.11 0.81
CA LEU A 229 7.75 -29.34 1.67
C LEU A 229 8.52 -28.04 1.94
N ALA A 230 8.82 -27.27 0.90
CA ALA A 230 9.51 -25.99 1.02
C ALA A 230 8.72 -24.94 1.82
N LEU A 231 7.39 -24.89 1.62
CA LEU A 231 6.51 -23.97 2.33
C LEU A 231 6.28 -24.39 3.79
N LEU A 232 6.23 -25.69 4.08
CA LEU A 232 6.20 -26.22 5.46
C LEU A 232 7.50 -25.86 6.18
N GLY A 233 8.64 -26.06 5.53
CA GLY A 233 9.95 -25.63 6.04
C GLY A 233 10.01 -24.14 6.37
N ARG A 234 9.52 -23.29 5.46
CA ARG A 234 9.41 -21.84 5.69
C ARG A 234 8.42 -21.48 6.80
N LEU A 235 7.31 -22.19 6.92
CA LEU A 235 6.31 -21.97 7.96
C LEU A 235 6.89 -22.27 9.34
N GLU A 236 7.66 -23.35 9.50
CA GLU A 236 8.29 -23.68 10.77
C GLU A 236 9.49 -22.78 11.11
N LEU A 237 10.18 -22.21 10.10
CA LEU A 237 11.12 -21.10 10.29
C LEU A 237 10.42 -19.88 10.93
N GLU A 238 9.24 -19.49 10.42
CA GLU A 238 8.46 -18.34 10.90
C GLU A 238 7.80 -18.60 12.28
N ARG A 239 7.49 -19.86 12.63
CA ARG A 239 7.04 -20.28 13.98
C ARG A 239 8.18 -20.41 14.99
N GLY A 240 9.41 -20.60 14.53
CA GLY A 240 10.59 -20.80 15.37
C GLY A 240 10.95 -22.27 15.68
N ASP A 241 10.21 -23.26 15.16
CA ASP A 241 10.67 -24.66 15.18
C ASP A 241 11.66 -24.90 14.04
N PHE A 242 12.86 -24.39 14.23
CA PHE A 242 13.96 -24.53 13.28
C PHE A 242 14.32 -26.00 12.99
N ARG A 243 13.95 -26.94 13.87
CA ARG A 243 14.27 -28.37 13.75
C ARG A 243 13.28 -29.10 12.85
N THR A 244 11.99 -28.84 13.02
CA THR A 244 10.96 -29.32 12.09
C THR A 244 11.13 -28.64 10.73
N ALA A 245 11.50 -27.35 10.72
CA ALA A 245 11.87 -26.63 9.50
C ALA A 245 12.99 -27.32 8.72
N SER A 246 14.14 -27.60 9.35
CA SER A 246 15.24 -28.28 8.63
C SER A 246 14.83 -29.67 8.15
N SER A 247 14.02 -30.42 8.89
CA SER A 247 13.59 -31.75 8.47
C SER A 247 12.64 -31.72 7.26
N ALA A 248 11.78 -30.70 7.13
CA ALA A 248 10.97 -30.48 5.93
C ALA A 248 11.82 -30.02 4.73
N LEU A 249 12.85 -29.21 4.97
CA LEU A 249 13.76 -28.68 3.93
C LEU A 249 14.77 -29.73 3.46
N GLU A 250 15.30 -30.58 4.34
CA GLU A 250 16.09 -31.77 3.99
C GLU A 250 15.30 -32.69 3.02
N GLN A 251 14.00 -32.88 3.28
CA GLN A 251 13.10 -33.61 2.37
C GLN A 251 12.87 -32.87 1.04
N ALA A 252 12.76 -31.54 1.05
CA ALA A 252 12.63 -30.75 -0.17
C ALA A 252 13.90 -30.88 -1.06
N VAL A 253 15.09 -30.69 -0.48
CA VAL A 253 16.39 -30.88 -1.16
C VAL A 253 16.54 -32.32 -1.69
N ALA A 254 16.05 -33.33 -0.97
CA ALA A 254 16.03 -34.71 -1.45
C ALA A 254 15.07 -34.97 -2.63
N VAL A 255 14.12 -34.06 -2.91
CA VAL A 255 13.20 -34.14 -4.06
C VAL A 255 13.75 -33.40 -5.28
N ASP A 256 14.36 -32.22 -5.08
CA ASP A 256 15.08 -31.44 -6.10
C ASP A 256 16.32 -30.78 -5.50
N ALA A 257 17.48 -31.42 -5.70
CA ALA A 257 18.76 -30.94 -5.18
C ALA A 257 19.41 -29.85 -6.05
N GLU A 258 18.78 -29.38 -7.13
CA GLU A 258 19.28 -28.25 -7.93
C GLU A 258 18.54 -26.94 -7.64
N TYR A 259 17.39 -26.98 -6.95
CA TYR A 259 16.65 -25.77 -6.59
C TYR A 259 17.31 -25.03 -5.41
N TRP A 260 18.15 -24.04 -5.75
CA TRP A 260 18.97 -23.27 -4.81
C TRP A 260 18.23 -22.69 -3.60
N LEU A 261 16.96 -22.31 -3.74
CA LEU A 261 16.16 -21.73 -2.65
C LEU A 261 16.02 -22.70 -1.46
N LEU A 262 16.01 -24.00 -1.73
CA LEU A 262 15.87 -25.02 -0.69
C LEU A 262 17.12 -25.10 0.18
N HIS A 263 18.30 -24.95 -0.45
CA HIS A 263 19.58 -24.82 0.23
C HIS A 263 19.69 -23.51 1.02
N ASP A 264 19.17 -22.40 0.49
CA ASP A 264 19.12 -21.09 1.18
C ASP A 264 18.24 -21.15 2.46
N LEU A 265 17.01 -21.67 2.34
CA LEU A 265 16.11 -21.89 3.47
C LEU A 265 16.69 -22.91 4.49
N LEU A 266 17.34 -23.98 4.02
CA LEU A 266 17.97 -24.97 4.89
C LEU A 266 19.19 -24.40 5.61
N ALA A 267 19.96 -23.53 4.95
CA ALA A 267 21.03 -22.76 5.57
C ALA A 267 20.50 -21.81 6.65
N GLU A 268 19.38 -21.11 6.42
CA GLU A 268 18.73 -20.33 7.48
C GLU A 268 18.29 -21.22 8.64
N ALA A 269 17.64 -22.36 8.38
CA ALA A 269 17.20 -23.28 9.44
C ALA A 269 18.37 -23.78 10.29
N TYR A 270 19.50 -24.13 9.68
CA TYR A 270 20.71 -24.51 10.41
C TYR A 270 21.37 -23.32 11.14
N LEU A 271 21.35 -22.11 10.57
CA LEU A 271 21.85 -20.89 11.22
C LEU A 271 21.05 -20.59 12.51
N LYS A 272 19.72 -20.68 12.46
CA LYS A 272 18.87 -20.49 13.67
C LYS A 272 19.05 -21.63 14.69
N GLN A 273 19.34 -22.86 14.25
CA GLN A 273 19.75 -23.97 15.13
C GLN A 273 21.17 -23.82 15.71
N GLN A 274 21.93 -22.77 15.36
CA GLN A 274 23.35 -22.60 15.70
C GLN A 274 24.27 -23.71 15.12
N ASN A 275 23.80 -24.44 14.10
CA ASN A 275 24.56 -25.45 13.38
C ASN A 275 25.34 -24.81 12.23
N TYR A 276 26.24 -23.90 12.59
CA TYR A 276 26.90 -22.97 11.65
C TYR A 276 27.74 -23.68 10.56
N GLU A 277 28.32 -24.84 10.86
CA GLU A 277 29.07 -25.65 9.87
C GLU A 277 28.14 -26.11 8.73
N LYS A 278 27.01 -26.76 9.05
CA LYS A 278 26.01 -27.14 8.03
C LYS A 278 25.43 -25.91 7.33
N ALA A 279 25.13 -24.85 8.07
CA ALA A 279 24.55 -23.62 7.51
C ALA A 279 25.47 -22.99 6.45
N ARG A 280 26.79 -23.06 6.63
CA ARG A 280 27.77 -22.56 5.65
C ARG A 280 27.71 -23.38 4.38
N ASP A 281 27.73 -24.70 4.51
CA ASP A 281 27.84 -25.62 3.37
C ASP A 281 26.58 -25.54 2.49
N GLU A 282 25.40 -25.46 3.10
CA GLU A 282 24.14 -25.24 2.39
C GLU A 282 24.06 -23.85 1.74
N ALA A 283 24.48 -22.77 2.42
CA ALA A 283 24.52 -21.44 1.81
C ALA A 283 25.49 -21.36 0.62
N GLN A 284 26.62 -22.07 0.69
CA GLN A 284 27.55 -22.21 -0.43
C GLN A 284 26.96 -23.02 -1.59
N LEU A 285 26.18 -24.07 -1.33
CA LEU A 285 25.44 -24.82 -2.36
C LEU A 285 24.36 -23.96 -3.03
N ALA A 286 23.63 -23.15 -2.26
CA ALA A 286 22.65 -22.20 -2.78
C ALA A 286 23.30 -21.20 -3.76
N ILE A 287 24.40 -20.56 -3.37
CA ILE A 287 25.15 -19.63 -4.24
C ILE A 287 25.64 -20.31 -5.51
N GLN A 288 26.23 -21.52 -5.41
CA GLN A 288 26.71 -22.29 -6.56
C GLN A 288 25.61 -22.65 -7.56
N LYS A 289 24.41 -23.00 -7.06
CA LYS A 289 23.27 -23.44 -7.90
C LYS A 289 22.49 -22.25 -8.48
N GLY A 290 22.21 -21.23 -7.69
CA GLY A 290 21.40 -20.08 -8.11
C GLY A 290 22.16 -18.97 -8.86
N ASN A 291 23.49 -18.93 -8.77
CA ASN A 291 24.30 -17.85 -9.32
C ASN A 291 23.74 -16.48 -8.85
N LYS A 292 23.50 -15.52 -9.77
CA LYS A 292 22.90 -14.20 -9.46
C LYS A 292 21.48 -14.23 -8.88
N GLN A 293 20.78 -15.37 -8.90
CA GLN A 293 19.47 -15.48 -8.24
C GLN A 293 19.63 -15.74 -6.73
N ALA A 294 20.72 -16.41 -6.32
CA ALA A 294 20.99 -16.77 -4.93
C ALA A 294 21.70 -15.67 -4.13
N THR A 295 21.51 -14.40 -4.49
CA THR A 295 21.99 -13.26 -3.67
C THR A 295 21.52 -13.35 -2.21
N PRO A 296 20.27 -13.75 -1.88
CA PRO A 296 19.87 -13.97 -0.47
C PRO A 296 20.81 -14.90 0.32
N ALA A 297 21.32 -15.96 -0.30
CA ALA A 297 22.24 -16.89 0.34
C ALA A 297 23.62 -16.28 0.66
N GLN A 298 24.01 -15.19 -0.01
CA GLN A 298 25.22 -14.42 0.36
C GLN A 298 25.06 -13.73 1.74
N LEU A 299 23.83 -13.27 2.06
CA LEU A 299 23.51 -12.71 3.37
C LEU A 299 23.50 -13.79 4.46
N VAL A 300 22.92 -14.97 4.18
CA VAL A 300 22.94 -16.12 5.11
C VAL A 300 24.39 -16.58 5.33
N LEU A 301 25.18 -16.76 4.27
CA LEU A 301 26.60 -17.13 4.34
C LEU A 301 27.41 -16.12 5.16
N GLY A 302 27.18 -14.81 4.95
CA GLY A 302 27.82 -13.75 5.72
C GLY A 302 27.55 -13.86 7.22
N GLN A 303 26.28 -14.02 7.61
CA GLN A 303 25.89 -14.22 9.01
C GLN A 303 26.49 -15.50 9.62
N VAL A 304 26.51 -16.60 8.86
CA VAL A 304 27.09 -17.87 9.31
C VAL A 304 28.59 -17.74 9.54
N LEU A 305 29.33 -17.14 8.60
CA LEU A 305 30.79 -16.98 8.71
C LEU A 305 31.18 -16.11 9.91
N LEU A 306 30.39 -15.11 10.26
CA LEU A 306 30.59 -14.30 11.47
C LEU A 306 30.37 -15.10 12.77
N ASN A 307 29.38 -16.00 12.80
CA ASN A 307 29.19 -16.91 13.93
C ASN A 307 30.31 -17.97 14.02
N LEU A 308 30.98 -18.29 12.91
CA LEU A 308 32.21 -19.09 12.85
C LEU A 308 33.49 -18.28 13.14
N GLN A 309 33.39 -17.00 13.49
CA GLN A 309 34.52 -16.06 13.69
C GLN A 309 35.46 -15.93 12.47
N ARG A 310 34.90 -16.09 11.26
CA ARG A 310 35.57 -15.92 9.96
C ARG A 310 35.25 -14.55 9.36
N ASP A 311 35.43 -13.50 10.17
CA ASP A 311 34.94 -12.14 9.93
C ASP A 311 35.31 -11.57 8.56
N GLN A 312 36.53 -11.84 8.06
CA GLN A 312 36.99 -11.36 6.75
C GLN A 312 36.20 -11.98 5.58
N GLU A 313 35.85 -13.26 5.69
CA GLU A 313 35.04 -13.96 4.68
C GLU A 313 33.56 -13.60 4.81
N GLY A 314 33.07 -13.41 6.05
CA GLY A 314 31.72 -12.91 6.32
C GLY A 314 31.50 -11.51 5.76
N LEU A 315 32.43 -10.59 6.01
CA LEU A 315 32.45 -9.23 5.42
C LEU A 315 32.45 -9.25 3.89
N LEU A 316 33.21 -10.16 3.27
CA LEU A 316 33.23 -10.31 1.81
C LEU A 316 31.84 -10.71 1.29
N ALA A 317 31.22 -11.73 1.87
CA ALA A 317 29.89 -12.19 1.45
C ALA A 317 28.80 -11.11 1.66
N LEU A 318 28.84 -10.37 2.77
CA LEU A 318 27.92 -9.25 3.02
C LEU A 318 28.16 -8.06 2.06
N LYS A 319 29.38 -7.85 1.58
CA LYS A 319 29.68 -6.81 0.57
C LYS A 319 29.18 -7.21 -0.80
N THR A 320 29.42 -8.45 -1.25
CA THR A 320 28.86 -8.94 -2.52
C THR A 320 27.33 -8.89 -2.51
N TYR A 321 26.67 -9.14 -1.37
CA TYR A 321 25.22 -8.99 -1.23
C TYR A 321 24.73 -7.56 -1.56
N LEU A 322 25.49 -6.54 -1.13
CA LEU A 322 25.18 -5.13 -1.42
C LEU A 322 25.51 -4.73 -2.86
N GLU A 323 26.45 -5.41 -3.51
CA GLU A 323 26.82 -5.19 -4.92
C GLU A 323 25.79 -5.85 -5.87
N ASP A 324 25.36 -7.08 -5.59
CA ASP A 324 24.35 -7.81 -6.37
C ASP A 324 22.90 -7.40 -6.02
N SER A 325 22.65 -6.67 -4.92
CA SER A 325 21.31 -6.21 -4.52
C SER A 325 21.29 -4.89 -3.72
N PRO A 326 21.76 -3.76 -4.31
CA PRO A 326 21.91 -2.48 -3.63
C PRO A 326 20.59 -1.85 -3.14
N GLY A 327 19.46 -2.19 -3.80
CA GLY A 327 18.10 -1.77 -3.45
C GLY A 327 17.31 -2.80 -2.62
N SER A 328 17.97 -3.79 -2.01
CA SER A 328 17.30 -4.72 -1.10
C SER A 328 16.77 -4.00 0.15
N PRO A 329 15.56 -4.31 0.66
CA PRO A 329 15.08 -3.80 1.95
C PRO A 329 15.98 -4.16 3.16
N MET A 330 16.87 -5.15 3.02
CA MET A 330 17.87 -5.49 4.05
C MET A 330 19.19 -4.73 3.86
N ALA A 331 19.41 -4.05 2.73
CA ALA A 331 20.67 -3.38 2.44
C ALA A 331 21.10 -2.33 3.49
N PRO A 332 20.21 -1.53 4.11
CA PRO A 332 20.59 -0.67 5.24
C PRO A 332 21.15 -1.48 6.42
N LYS A 333 20.41 -2.49 6.89
CA LYS A 333 20.82 -3.36 8.01
C LYS A 333 22.12 -4.12 7.75
N VAL A 334 22.38 -4.48 6.50
CA VAL A 334 23.64 -5.14 6.10
C VAL A 334 24.80 -4.14 6.06
N ARG A 335 24.57 -2.88 5.66
CA ARG A 335 25.55 -1.80 5.82
C ARG A 335 25.86 -1.57 7.30
N ASP A 336 24.85 -1.44 8.16
CA ASP A 336 25.01 -1.26 9.61
C ASP A 336 25.83 -2.40 10.24
N LEU A 337 25.56 -3.65 9.83
CA LEU A 337 26.29 -4.84 10.28
C LEU A 337 27.76 -4.83 9.81
N ILE A 338 28.03 -4.50 8.54
CA ILE A 338 29.41 -4.33 8.02
C ILE A 338 30.13 -3.24 8.82
N ASP A 339 29.49 -2.09 8.99
CA ASP A 339 29.98 -0.96 9.78
C ASP A 339 30.31 -1.38 11.22
N GLU A 340 29.48 -2.21 11.85
CA GLU A 340 29.74 -2.74 13.18
C GLU A 340 30.96 -3.69 13.19
N ILE A 341 31.07 -4.62 12.24
CA ILE A 341 32.19 -5.58 12.18
C ILE A 341 33.52 -4.87 11.90
N GLU A 342 33.52 -3.83 11.06
CA GLU A 342 34.70 -3.00 10.80
C GLU A 342 35.07 -2.14 12.02
N LYS A 343 34.07 -1.67 12.80
CA LYS A 343 34.28 -1.02 14.11
C LYS A 343 34.68 -1.99 15.22
N ARG A 344 34.43 -3.30 15.08
CA ARG A 344 34.88 -4.39 15.99
C ARG A 344 36.28 -4.93 15.64
N ASN A 345 36.74 -4.78 14.39
CA ASN A 345 38.08 -5.16 13.93
C ASN A 345 39.06 -3.98 13.63
N PRO A 346 39.11 -2.88 14.41
CA PRO A 346 40.18 -1.90 14.28
C PRO A 346 41.47 -2.47 14.87
N ALA A 347 42.61 -2.16 14.26
CA ALA A 347 43.91 -2.56 14.79
C ALA A 347 44.28 -1.77 16.06
N ARG A 348 43.94 -2.32 17.24
CA ARG A 348 44.35 -1.90 18.60
C ARG A 348 43.96 -0.48 19.07
N SER A 349 42.82 -0.39 19.75
CA SER A 349 42.53 0.56 20.85
C SER A 349 41.15 0.21 21.43
N SER A 350 40.93 -0.34 22.63
CA SER A 350 41.39 -0.03 24.00
C SER A 350 40.23 0.56 24.83
N ASP A 351 40.05 -0.01 26.03
CA ASP A 351 39.33 0.51 27.19
C ASP A 351 37.79 0.38 27.28
N THR A 352 37.39 -0.54 28.18
CA THR A 352 36.38 -0.48 29.27
C THR A 352 35.54 0.80 29.48
N GLU A 353 34.35 0.76 30.12
CA GLU A 353 33.91 -0.16 31.18
C GLU A 353 32.38 -0.45 31.23
N ASN A 354 31.92 -1.19 32.24
CA ASN A 354 30.61 -1.86 32.35
C ASN A 354 29.81 -1.40 33.60
N LYS A 355 28.46 -1.40 33.56
CA LYS A 355 27.62 -1.74 34.74
C LYS A 355 26.13 -2.06 34.44
N GLN A 356 25.56 -2.92 35.28
CA GLN A 356 24.20 -3.50 35.21
C GLN A 356 23.33 -3.14 36.44
N GLU A 357 21.99 -3.23 36.25
CA GLU A 357 20.95 -3.67 37.22
C GLU A 357 20.69 -2.82 38.50
N SER A 358 19.47 -2.76 39.08
CA SER A 358 18.58 -3.87 39.45
C SER A 358 17.15 -3.44 39.93
N THR A 359 16.12 -4.29 39.67
CA THR A 359 14.97 -4.75 40.54
C THR A 359 14.09 -3.77 41.38
N THR A 360 12.78 -3.98 41.71
CA THR A 360 11.88 -5.16 41.73
C THR A 360 10.35 -4.79 41.77
N ALA A 361 9.47 -5.82 41.82
CA ALA A 361 7.98 -5.89 41.81
C ALA A 361 7.20 -5.16 42.98
N SER A 362 5.85 -5.18 43.15
CA SER A 362 4.80 -6.16 42.75
C SER A 362 3.32 -5.68 42.81
N GLU A 363 2.39 -6.45 42.19
CA GLU A 363 0.92 -6.73 42.41
C GLU A 363 -0.09 -5.65 42.92
N GLY A 364 -1.41 -5.66 42.63
CA GLY A 364 -2.32 -6.52 41.81
C GLY A 364 -3.84 -6.29 42.11
N VAL A 365 -4.76 -7.10 41.51
CA VAL A 365 -6.23 -7.26 41.75
C VAL A 365 -7.26 -6.43 40.92
N ASP A 366 -8.38 -7.08 40.52
CA ASP A 366 -9.52 -6.70 39.63
C ASP A 366 -10.65 -7.79 39.76
N PRO A 367 -11.88 -7.83 39.14
CA PRO A 367 -12.84 -6.84 38.53
C PRO A 367 -14.31 -6.91 39.11
N LEU A 368 -15.29 -6.16 38.54
CA LEU A 368 -16.62 -6.65 38.00
C LEU A 368 -17.85 -5.67 38.04
N LEU A 369 -18.60 -5.62 36.90
CA LEU A 369 -20.03 -5.24 36.68
C LEU A 369 -20.43 -3.74 36.87
N ALA A 370 -21.44 -3.19 36.16
CA ALA A 370 -22.61 -3.78 35.50
C ALA A 370 -23.07 -3.09 34.19
N LEU A 371 -24.10 -3.66 33.52
CA LEU A 371 -24.73 -3.17 32.27
C LEU A 371 -26.02 -2.35 32.54
N GLY A 372 -26.47 -1.55 31.57
CA GLY A 372 -27.74 -0.81 31.56
C GLY A 372 -28.58 -1.04 30.29
N GLU A 373 -29.90 -0.85 30.38
CA GLU A 373 -30.88 -1.21 29.34
C GLU A 373 -31.18 -0.09 28.32
N PRO A 374 -31.59 -0.43 27.07
CA PRO A 374 -31.76 0.55 25.99
C PRO A 374 -33.13 1.26 26.00
N THR A 375 -33.13 2.56 25.70
CA THR A 375 -34.34 3.37 25.49
C THR A 375 -34.78 3.40 24.01
N LEU A 376 -36.09 3.53 23.78
CA LEU A 376 -36.70 3.64 22.44
C LEU A 376 -36.48 5.05 21.83
N ALA A 377 -35.26 5.32 21.36
CA ALA A 377 -34.97 6.51 20.57
C ALA A 377 -35.55 6.40 19.15
N MET A 378 -36.21 7.46 18.66
CA MET A 378 -36.43 7.62 17.22
C MET A 378 -35.07 7.72 16.53
N LYS A 379 -34.80 6.83 15.57
CA LYS A 379 -33.49 6.77 14.91
C LYS A 379 -33.24 8.04 14.09
N GLY A 380 -32.30 8.87 14.55
CA GLY A 380 -31.80 10.01 13.80
C GLY A 380 -31.19 9.58 12.46
N TRP A 381 -31.26 10.46 11.45
CA TRP A 381 -30.62 10.22 10.15
C TRP A 381 -29.08 10.28 10.21
N GLN A 382 -28.56 10.91 11.26
CA GLN A 382 -27.17 10.96 11.69
C GLN A 382 -27.11 10.72 13.22
N PRO A 383 -25.92 10.50 13.81
CA PRO A 383 -25.74 10.43 15.26
C PRO A 383 -26.12 11.74 16.00
N PRO A 384 -26.23 11.72 17.34
CA PRO A 384 -26.24 12.93 18.15
C PRO A 384 -24.98 13.76 17.93
N GLY A 385 -25.03 15.06 18.22
CA GLY A 385 -23.85 15.91 18.15
C GLY A 385 -22.84 15.62 19.27
N ILE A 386 -21.59 16.05 19.07
CA ILE A 386 -20.48 15.91 20.03
C ILE A 386 -20.83 16.51 21.41
N ASP A 387 -21.63 17.57 21.41
CA ASP A 387 -22.11 18.30 22.59
C ASP A 387 -23.44 17.76 23.17
N ASP A 388 -24.19 16.95 22.42
CA ASP A 388 -25.52 16.47 22.82
C ASP A 388 -25.46 15.25 23.77
N THR A 389 -24.27 14.63 23.91
CA THR A 389 -24.08 13.35 24.63
C THR A 389 -23.07 13.47 25.75
N GLU A 390 -23.54 13.44 27.00
CA GLU A 390 -22.67 13.22 28.18
C GLU A 390 -22.23 11.75 28.23
N LEU A 391 -20.94 11.50 28.01
CA LEU A 391 -20.36 10.15 28.08
C LEU A 391 -19.93 9.81 29.51
N SER A 392 -20.19 8.58 29.94
CA SER A 392 -19.85 8.11 31.29
C SER A 392 -18.34 7.90 31.46
N VAL A 393 -17.69 8.82 32.18
CA VAL A 393 -16.28 8.70 32.58
C VAL A 393 -16.12 8.26 34.04
N ALA A 394 -15.01 7.59 34.34
CA ALA A 394 -14.68 7.05 35.64
C ALA A 394 -14.48 8.15 36.68
N SER A 395 -15.38 8.22 37.67
CA SER A 395 -15.31 9.21 38.74
C SER A 395 -14.00 9.10 39.54
N ARG A 396 -13.42 10.25 39.90
CA ARG A 396 -12.18 10.40 40.70
C ARG A 396 -10.87 10.00 40.01
N ILE A 397 -10.89 9.62 38.73
CA ILE A 397 -9.65 9.47 37.94
C ILE A 397 -9.35 10.80 37.24
N ASN A 398 -8.36 11.54 37.75
CA ASN A 398 -7.88 12.77 37.10
C ASN A 398 -7.14 12.40 35.80
N CYS A 399 -7.51 13.03 34.68
CA CYS A 399 -6.79 12.80 33.42
C CYS A 399 -5.39 13.42 33.45
N PRO A 400 -4.32 12.67 33.12
CA PRO A 400 -2.96 13.18 33.04
C PRO A 400 -2.75 13.91 31.70
N TYR A 401 -3.42 15.05 31.51
CA TYR A 401 -3.57 15.79 30.25
C TYR A 401 -2.29 15.83 29.40
N GLU A 402 -1.17 16.34 29.94
CA GLU A 402 0.11 16.45 29.23
C GLU A 402 0.56 15.09 28.67
N LYS A 403 0.52 14.02 29.47
CA LYS A 403 0.90 12.66 29.03
C LYS A 403 -0.01 12.11 27.94
N VAL A 404 -1.31 12.42 27.96
CA VAL A 404 -2.26 11.97 26.93
C VAL A 404 -2.03 12.71 25.61
N ILE A 405 -1.81 14.03 25.68
CA ILE A 405 -1.62 14.90 24.50
C ILE A 405 -0.24 14.74 23.87
N ASP A 406 0.82 14.58 24.67
CA ASP A 406 2.17 14.29 24.18
C ASP A 406 2.31 12.81 23.77
N GLY A 407 1.72 11.88 24.52
CA GLY A 407 1.72 10.46 24.17
C GLY A 407 1.02 10.19 22.84
N SER A 408 -0.18 10.75 22.63
CA SER A 408 -0.88 10.62 21.34
C SER A 408 -0.19 11.43 20.23
N GLY A 409 0.42 12.57 20.56
CA GLY A 409 1.23 13.33 19.61
C GLY A 409 2.43 12.55 19.08
N GLU A 410 3.18 11.88 19.94
CA GLU A 410 4.30 11.03 19.51
C GLU A 410 3.81 9.77 18.76
N ARG A 411 2.69 9.14 19.16
CA ARG A 411 2.08 8.05 18.35
C ARG A 411 1.67 8.50 16.95
N VAL A 412 1.14 9.71 16.80
CA VAL A 412 0.76 10.29 15.50
C VAL A 412 1.98 10.76 14.70
N LYS A 413 3.06 11.19 15.37
CA LYS A 413 4.33 11.49 14.72
C LYS A 413 5.03 10.22 14.22
N GLU A 414 5.10 9.17 15.04
CA GLU A 414 5.55 7.83 14.61
C GLU A 414 4.75 7.32 13.41
N LEU A 415 3.43 7.54 13.39
CA LEU A 415 2.59 7.23 12.23
C LEU A 415 3.02 8.01 10.97
N VAL A 416 3.34 9.30 11.08
CA VAL A 416 3.84 10.12 9.95
C VAL A 416 5.22 9.64 9.49
N ASP A 417 6.13 9.36 10.42
CA ASP A 417 7.50 8.95 10.15
C ASP A 417 7.56 7.53 9.50
N ASP A 418 6.73 6.58 9.94
CA ASP A 418 6.64 5.23 9.33
C ASP A 418 5.80 5.19 8.03
N VAL A 419 4.80 6.08 7.88
CA VAL A 419 3.90 6.17 6.70
C VAL A 419 4.44 7.16 5.67
N ALA A 420 5.52 6.76 5.01
CA ALA A 420 5.81 7.28 3.68
C ALA A 420 4.63 7.05 2.73
N ARG A 421 4.06 5.83 2.71
CA ARG A 421 2.87 5.48 1.91
C ARG A 421 2.27 4.11 2.30
N PHE A 422 0.94 3.99 2.33
CA PHE A 422 0.24 2.71 2.36
C PHE A 422 -0.84 2.60 1.27
N SER A 423 -1.32 1.38 1.00
CA SER A 423 -2.52 1.12 0.21
C SER A 423 -3.45 0.14 0.92
N ALA A 424 -4.74 0.21 0.62
CA ALA A 424 -5.76 -0.73 1.08
C ALA A 424 -6.79 -0.98 -0.04
N ILE A 425 -7.53 -2.08 0.04
CA ILE A 425 -8.80 -2.22 -0.67
C ILE A 425 -9.86 -1.53 0.20
N GLU A 426 -10.50 -0.53 -0.38
CA GLU A 426 -11.59 0.23 0.23
C GLU A 426 -12.94 -0.24 -0.32
N GLU A 427 -13.91 -0.46 0.56
CA GLU A 427 -15.30 -0.69 0.20
C GLU A 427 -16.15 0.51 0.65
N LEU A 428 -16.69 1.26 -0.32
CA LEU A 428 -17.59 2.39 -0.09
C LEU A 428 -19.04 1.93 -0.25
N LEU A 429 -19.80 1.95 0.84
CA LEU A 429 -21.26 2.04 0.82
C LEU A 429 -21.68 3.52 0.78
N HIS A 430 -22.47 3.91 -0.21
CA HIS A 430 -23.05 5.24 -0.33
C HIS A 430 -24.58 5.18 -0.30
N GLN A 431 -25.20 6.04 0.49
CA GLN A 431 -26.65 6.19 0.56
C GLN A 431 -27.06 7.66 0.49
N ARG A 432 -28.09 7.95 -0.30
CA ARG A 432 -28.80 9.25 -0.31
C ARG A 432 -30.09 9.10 0.48
N LEU A 433 -30.25 9.89 1.54
CA LEU A 433 -31.35 9.75 2.50
C LEU A 433 -32.51 10.71 2.22
N ASN A 434 -33.73 10.32 2.63
CA ASN A 434 -34.89 11.22 2.65
C ASN A 434 -34.88 12.13 3.91
N SER A 435 -35.97 12.87 4.12
CA SER A 435 -36.16 13.72 5.31
C SER A 435 -36.29 12.96 6.64
N LEU A 436 -36.65 11.67 6.60
CA LEU A 436 -36.80 10.78 7.76
C LEU A 436 -35.52 10.00 8.09
N GLY A 437 -34.58 9.91 7.14
CA GLY A 437 -33.33 9.14 7.27
C GLY A 437 -33.31 7.82 6.47
N ASP A 438 -34.37 7.47 5.73
CA ASP A 438 -34.40 6.24 4.93
C ASP A 438 -33.58 6.39 3.62
N PRO A 439 -32.85 5.35 3.18
CA PRO A 439 -32.10 5.39 1.93
C PRO A 439 -33.03 5.35 0.70
N THR A 440 -33.04 6.45 -0.06
CA THR A 440 -33.74 6.61 -1.35
C THR A 440 -32.96 6.04 -2.53
N ARG A 441 -31.63 6.04 -2.42
CA ARG A 441 -30.69 5.39 -3.34
C ARG A 441 -29.54 4.82 -2.53
N THR A 442 -29.15 3.60 -2.86
CA THR A 442 -27.97 2.93 -2.30
C THR A 442 -27.06 2.53 -3.45
N GLU A 443 -25.76 2.74 -3.30
CA GLU A 443 -24.73 2.36 -4.25
C GLU A 443 -23.50 1.84 -3.51
N THR A 444 -22.83 0.82 -4.05
CA THR A 444 -21.60 0.27 -3.47
C THR A 444 -20.48 0.31 -4.50
N ARG A 445 -19.31 0.82 -4.09
CA ARG A 445 -18.09 0.87 -4.90
C ARG A 445 -16.94 0.19 -4.15
N LYS A 446 -15.94 -0.26 -4.90
CA LYS A 446 -14.65 -0.68 -4.35
C LYS A 446 -13.56 0.10 -5.05
N PHE A 447 -12.54 0.50 -4.31
CA PHE A 447 -11.39 1.23 -4.83
C PHE A 447 -10.11 0.59 -4.34
N ASN A 448 -9.06 0.65 -5.17
CA ASN A 448 -7.70 0.48 -4.70
C ASN A 448 -7.28 1.83 -4.11
N TYR A 449 -7.36 1.95 -2.79
CA TYR A 449 -7.11 3.16 -2.03
C TYR A 449 -5.62 3.26 -1.70
N VAL A 450 -5.07 4.46 -1.81
CA VAL A 450 -3.67 4.77 -1.50
C VAL A 450 -3.66 6.04 -0.66
N ALA A 451 -2.87 6.06 0.41
CA ALA A 451 -2.59 7.26 1.18
C ALA A 451 -1.09 7.42 1.39
N SER A 452 -0.60 8.64 1.28
CA SER A 452 0.77 9.04 1.59
C SER A 452 0.77 10.35 2.35
N ILE A 453 1.65 10.44 3.34
CA ILE A 453 1.94 11.67 4.09
C ILE A 453 3.36 12.07 3.72
N SER A 454 3.61 13.36 3.49
CA SER A 454 4.95 13.88 3.19
C SER A 454 5.15 15.25 3.82
N GLU A 455 6.32 15.49 4.41
CA GLU A 455 6.75 16.83 4.82
C GLU A 455 7.46 17.50 3.63
N THR A 456 6.75 18.36 2.89
CA THR A 456 7.34 19.08 1.75
C THR A 456 8.16 20.28 2.17
N ASP A 457 7.74 20.92 3.26
CA ASP A 457 8.36 22.08 3.89
C ASP A 457 8.34 21.89 5.41
N PRO A 458 9.38 22.33 6.16
CA PRO A 458 9.42 22.16 7.62
C PRO A 458 8.20 22.74 8.35
N GLY A 459 7.28 21.88 8.77
CA GLY A 459 6.03 22.21 9.45
C GLY A 459 4.75 21.98 8.65
N LEU A 460 4.85 21.67 7.35
CA LEU A 460 3.70 21.39 6.48
C LEU A 460 3.66 19.90 6.09
N LEU A 461 2.73 19.17 6.69
CA LEU A 461 2.38 17.82 6.24
C LEU A 461 1.39 17.90 5.09
N LEU A 462 1.85 17.54 3.89
CA LEU A 462 0.99 17.27 2.75
C LEU A 462 0.42 15.85 2.86
N VAL A 463 -0.89 15.72 2.68
CA VAL A 463 -1.57 14.43 2.62
C VAL A 463 -2.19 14.24 1.24
N ASP A 464 -1.81 13.16 0.59
CA ASP A 464 -2.41 12.71 -0.67
C ASP A 464 -3.19 11.41 -0.46
N GLU A 465 -4.46 11.41 -0.86
CA GLU A 465 -5.32 10.21 -0.89
C GLU A 465 -5.84 9.95 -2.31
N TYR A 466 -5.40 8.84 -2.91
CA TYR A 466 -5.74 8.44 -4.27
C TYR A 466 -6.64 7.21 -4.31
N ARG A 467 -7.40 7.07 -5.39
CA ARG A 467 -8.22 5.91 -5.72
C ARG A 467 -8.08 5.59 -7.19
N ALA A 468 -7.74 4.34 -7.50
CA ALA A 468 -7.58 3.89 -8.88
C ALA A 468 -8.85 4.11 -9.75
N GLU A 469 -8.63 4.19 -11.06
CA GLU A 469 -9.61 4.38 -12.16
C GLU A 469 -10.10 5.83 -12.41
N HIS A 470 -10.21 6.73 -11.43
CA HIS A 470 -10.96 8.00 -11.64
C HIS A 470 -10.32 9.29 -11.07
N LEU A 471 -9.52 9.98 -11.90
CA LEU A 471 -9.02 11.35 -11.68
C LEU A 471 -10.09 12.46 -11.81
N SER A 472 -11.40 12.13 -11.88
CA SER A 472 -12.47 13.13 -12.00
C SER A 472 -13.65 12.82 -11.07
N PRO A 473 -14.39 13.85 -10.58
CA PRO A 473 -15.54 13.64 -9.70
C PRO A 473 -16.61 12.73 -10.29
N ALA A 474 -16.72 12.63 -11.62
CA ALA A 474 -17.71 11.78 -12.31
C ALA A 474 -17.60 10.27 -11.95
N GLY A 475 -16.45 9.82 -11.44
CA GLY A 475 -16.26 8.45 -10.96
C GLY A 475 -16.92 8.12 -9.61
N PHE A 476 -17.33 9.14 -8.86
CA PHE A 476 -17.85 8.97 -7.50
C PHE A 476 -19.39 9.00 -7.44
N PRO A 477 -20.02 8.26 -6.51
CA PRO A 477 -21.45 8.38 -6.24
C PRO A 477 -21.84 9.84 -5.95
N ASP A 478 -22.82 10.33 -6.71
CA ASP A 478 -23.30 11.73 -6.71
C ASP A 478 -22.19 12.80 -6.91
N GLN A 479 -21.11 12.43 -7.60
CA GLN A 479 -19.98 13.27 -7.99
C GLN A 479 -19.20 13.91 -6.82
N ILE A 480 -19.20 13.24 -5.66
CA ILE A 480 -18.55 13.71 -4.44
C ILE A 480 -17.50 12.68 -4.02
N ALA A 481 -16.22 13.06 -4.00
CA ALA A 481 -15.17 12.28 -3.32
C ALA A 481 -15.21 12.57 -1.81
N THR A 482 -14.80 11.60 -0.98
CA THR A 482 -14.60 11.77 0.47
C THR A 482 -13.23 11.21 0.86
N ASN A 483 -12.37 12.09 1.37
CA ASN A 483 -10.96 11.85 1.71
C ASN A 483 -10.70 12.40 3.12
N GLY A 484 -9.57 12.05 3.73
CA GLY A 484 -9.07 12.61 4.99
C GLY A 484 -9.14 11.64 6.18
N PHE A 485 -9.81 10.50 6.03
CA PHE A 485 -10.02 9.56 7.13
C PHE A 485 -8.72 8.91 7.65
N ALA A 486 -7.72 8.75 6.78
CA ALA A 486 -6.40 8.27 7.18
C ALA A 486 -5.69 9.24 8.13
N VAL A 487 -6.01 10.53 8.06
CA VAL A 487 -5.23 11.63 8.63
C VAL A 487 -6.00 12.55 9.57
N LEU A 488 -7.26 12.24 9.89
CA LEU A 488 -8.00 12.94 10.95
C LEU A 488 -7.26 12.84 12.31
N ALA A 489 -6.45 11.80 12.51
CA ALA A 489 -5.50 11.67 13.61
C ALA A 489 -4.44 12.80 13.70
N LEU A 490 -4.11 13.49 12.59
CA LEU A 490 -3.17 14.62 12.57
C LEU A 490 -3.63 15.82 13.40
N VAL A 491 -4.90 15.88 13.83
CA VAL A 491 -5.36 16.81 14.88
C VAL A 491 -4.48 16.74 16.14
N PHE A 492 -3.92 15.58 16.47
CA PHE A 492 -3.03 15.38 17.62
C PHE A 492 -1.54 15.53 17.31
N HIS A 493 -1.16 15.66 16.03
CA HIS A 493 0.25 15.77 15.63
C HIS A 493 0.92 16.99 16.29
N PRO A 494 2.16 16.88 16.86
CA PRO A 494 2.75 17.94 17.66
C PRO A 494 2.89 19.31 16.97
N ARG A 495 2.96 19.35 15.64
CA ARG A 495 3.02 20.62 14.87
C ARG A 495 1.66 21.17 14.42
N MET A 496 0.56 20.44 14.64
CA MET A 496 -0.79 20.80 14.18
C MET A 496 -1.80 20.98 15.34
N ARG A 497 -1.61 20.27 16.46
CA ARG A 497 -2.49 20.32 17.64
C ARG A 497 -2.71 21.73 18.21
N ASP A 498 -1.75 22.63 18.08
CA ASP A 498 -1.83 24.04 18.50
C ASP A 498 -2.95 24.84 17.80
N ALA A 499 -3.47 24.36 16.68
CA ALA A 499 -4.63 24.93 15.99
C ALA A 499 -5.97 24.62 16.69
N PHE A 500 -5.97 23.73 17.68
CA PHE A 500 -7.16 23.27 18.40
C PHE A 500 -7.11 23.69 19.88
N GLU A 501 -8.26 23.99 20.47
CA GLU A 501 -8.44 23.93 21.91
C GLU A 501 -8.70 22.48 22.29
N MET A 502 -7.93 21.94 23.24
CA MET A 502 -8.02 20.53 23.65
C MET A 502 -8.35 20.41 25.14
N LYS A 503 -9.26 19.50 25.48
CA LYS A 503 -9.69 19.24 26.85
C LYS A 503 -9.86 17.74 27.06
N CYS A 504 -9.08 17.16 27.97
CA CYS A 504 -9.35 15.80 28.43
C CYS A 504 -10.56 15.80 29.37
N GLU A 505 -11.54 14.94 29.09
CA GLU A 505 -12.81 14.85 29.81
C GLU A 505 -12.79 13.78 30.92
N GLY A 506 -12.02 12.71 30.72
CA GLY A 506 -11.82 11.65 31.72
C GLY A 506 -11.40 10.31 31.11
N LEU A 507 -11.34 9.28 31.94
CA LEU A 507 -11.16 7.89 31.49
C LEU A 507 -12.54 7.26 31.23
N GLY A 508 -12.77 6.69 30.06
CA GLY A 508 -13.94 5.87 29.72
C GLY A 508 -13.52 4.51 29.16
N ASP A 509 -14.49 3.75 28.65
CA ASP A 509 -14.27 2.50 27.93
C ASP A 509 -14.58 2.66 26.44
N TRP A 510 -13.83 1.95 25.59
CA TRP A 510 -14.19 1.70 24.21
C TRP A 510 -13.97 0.22 23.85
N HIS A 511 -15.06 -0.51 23.65
CA HIS A 511 -15.07 -1.95 23.33
C HIS A 511 -14.27 -2.84 24.32
N GLY A 512 -14.25 -2.49 25.62
CA GLY A 512 -13.49 -3.20 26.64
C GLY A 512 -12.03 -2.75 26.77
N GLN A 513 -11.61 -1.71 26.06
CA GLN A 513 -10.31 -1.05 26.25
C GLN A 513 -10.50 0.29 26.94
N ALA A 514 -9.79 0.49 28.06
CA ALA A 514 -9.77 1.77 28.77
C ALA A 514 -9.16 2.87 27.88
N THR A 515 -9.86 4.00 27.76
CA THR A 515 -9.49 5.11 26.86
C THR A 515 -9.70 6.46 27.54
N TRP A 516 -8.75 7.38 27.36
CA TRP A 516 -8.90 8.79 27.69
C TRP A 516 -9.76 9.47 26.62
N LEU A 517 -10.85 10.11 27.04
CA LEU A 517 -11.70 10.93 26.17
C LEU A 517 -11.09 12.33 26.09
N VAL A 518 -10.73 12.77 24.89
CA VAL A 518 -10.23 14.14 24.64
C VAL A 518 -11.12 14.85 23.63
N ARG A 519 -11.77 15.91 24.08
CA ARG A 519 -12.43 16.89 23.20
C ARG A 519 -11.38 17.76 22.51
N PHE A 520 -11.60 18.07 21.24
CA PHE A 520 -10.86 19.08 20.49
C PHE A 520 -11.81 20.01 19.73
N GLU A 521 -11.42 21.27 19.53
CA GLU A 521 -12.22 22.28 18.80
C GLU A 521 -11.31 23.23 18.03
N GLN A 522 -11.51 23.36 16.71
CA GLN A 522 -10.69 24.23 15.84
C GLN A 522 -10.82 25.69 16.30
N ARG A 523 -9.69 26.31 16.61
CA ARG A 523 -9.63 27.70 17.05
C ARG A 523 -9.86 28.66 15.89
N ASP A 524 -10.64 29.71 16.12
CA ASP A 524 -10.85 30.80 15.15
C ASP A 524 -9.61 31.70 14.97
N ASP A 525 -8.63 31.69 15.90
CA ASP A 525 -7.40 32.49 15.83
C ASP A 525 -6.23 31.80 15.11
N ARG A 526 -6.42 30.57 14.64
CA ARG A 526 -5.37 29.74 14.00
C ARG A 526 -5.80 29.26 12.61
N PRO A 527 -4.87 29.10 11.66
CA PRO A 527 -5.20 28.58 10.34
C PRO A 527 -5.64 27.12 10.41
N ASN A 528 -6.65 26.77 9.62
CA ASN A 528 -7.12 25.39 9.47
C ASN A 528 -6.35 24.71 8.33
N HIS A 529 -5.65 23.62 8.68
CA HIS A 529 -4.90 22.78 7.75
C HIS A 529 -5.41 21.32 7.70
N ILE A 530 -6.51 21.01 8.39
CA ILE A 530 -7.04 19.64 8.54
C ILE A 530 -8.21 19.35 7.60
N HIS A 531 -9.17 20.27 7.44
CA HIS A 531 -10.41 19.98 6.69
C HIS A 531 -10.91 21.13 5.80
N ALA A 532 -11.18 20.81 4.53
CA ALA A 532 -11.64 21.78 3.53
C ALA A 532 -12.40 21.11 2.37
N TYR A 533 -13.42 21.81 1.86
CA TYR A 533 -14.18 21.39 0.68
C TYR A 533 -13.64 22.05 -0.60
N LYS A 534 -13.34 21.24 -1.63
CA LYS A 534 -12.99 21.74 -2.98
C LYS A 534 -14.24 21.75 -3.87
N VAL A 535 -14.76 22.94 -4.20
CA VAL A 535 -16.01 23.10 -4.95
C VAL A 535 -15.80 24.09 -6.10
N GLY A 536 -16.00 23.63 -7.34
CA GLY A 536 -15.85 24.49 -8.54
C GLY A 536 -14.42 25.00 -8.77
N GLY A 537 -13.41 24.30 -8.25
CA GLY A 537 -12.01 24.71 -8.29
C GLY A 537 -11.55 25.50 -7.06
N ALA A 538 -12.46 26.24 -6.41
CA ALA A 538 -12.19 26.96 -5.16
C ALA A 538 -12.12 26.00 -3.95
N VAL A 539 -11.38 26.41 -2.92
CA VAL A 539 -11.21 25.67 -1.65
C VAL A 539 -11.87 26.46 -0.52
N TYR A 540 -12.66 25.76 0.30
CA TYR A 540 -13.43 26.31 1.41
C TYR A 540 -13.03 25.57 2.70
N PRO A 541 -12.13 26.12 3.54
CA PRO A 541 -11.78 25.51 4.82
C PRO A 541 -12.99 25.51 5.76
N VAL A 542 -13.14 24.43 6.53
CA VAL A 542 -14.25 24.24 7.48
C VAL A 542 -13.71 23.72 8.81
N GLY A 543 -13.97 24.45 9.90
CA GLY A 543 -13.46 24.09 11.22
C GLY A 543 -14.19 22.87 11.78
N LEU A 544 -13.42 21.95 12.39
CA LEU A 544 -13.94 20.76 13.06
C LEU A 544 -13.85 20.89 14.59
N LYS A 545 -14.88 20.39 15.28
CA LYS A 545 -14.84 20.02 16.70
C LYS A 545 -15.12 18.53 16.83
N GLY A 546 -14.66 17.90 17.90
CA GLY A 546 -14.75 16.46 18.01
C GLY A 546 -14.26 15.91 19.33
N ARG A 547 -14.24 14.57 19.38
CA ARG A 547 -13.83 13.77 20.52
C ARG A 547 -12.97 12.60 20.02
N ALA A 548 -11.86 12.35 20.69
CA ALA A 548 -10.98 11.21 20.46
C ALA A 548 -10.97 10.27 21.67
N TRP A 549 -10.86 8.98 21.40
CA TRP A 549 -10.68 7.93 22.40
C TRP A 549 -9.24 7.43 22.27
N ILE A 550 -8.40 7.80 23.24
CA ILE A 550 -6.95 7.53 23.25
C ILE A 550 -6.66 6.43 24.27
N THR A 551 -6.06 5.32 23.85
CA THR A 551 -5.87 4.14 24.70
C THR A 551 -5.01 4.46 25.94
N ALA A 552 -5.42 3.95 27.10
CA ALA A 552 -4.79 4.29 28.37
C ALA A 552 -3.44 3.60 28.63
N ASP A 553 -3.09 2.58 27.83
CA ASP A 553 -1.88 1.76 27.94
C ASP A 553 -0.71 2.28 27.08
N ASN A 554 -0.98 2.75 25.85
CA ASN A 554 0.06 3.15 24.89
C ASN A 554 -0.24 4.44 24.09
N PHE A 555 -1.31 5.16 24.45
CA PHE A 555 -1.75 6.43 23.87
C PHE A 555 -2.08 6.40 22.37
N GLN A 556 -2.44 5.24 21.84
CA GLN A 556 -2.91 5.10 20.47
C GLN A 556 -4.32 5.67 20.31
N ILE A 557 -4.61 6.29 19.17
CA ILE A 557 -5.96 6.78 18.87
C ILE A 557 -6.79 5.59 18.38
N ALA A 558 -7.82 5.19 19.14
CA ALA A 558 -8.71 4.09 18.79
C ALA A 558 -9.94 4.55 17.98
N ARG A 559 -10.46 5.74 18.27
CA ARG A 559 -11.60 6.36 17.59
C ARG A 559 -11.44 7.87 17.56
N ILE A 560 -11.88 8.50 16.47
CA ILE A 560 -12.20 9.94 16.42
C ILE A 560 -13.63 10.10 15.92
N GLU A 561 -14.37 11.02 16.54
CA GLU A 561 -15.67 11.50 16.11
C GLU A 561 -15.58 13.02 15.96
N ALA A 562 -16.09 13.59 14.86
CA ALA A 562 -15.89 15.00 14.54
C ALA A 562 -17.06 15.59 13.74
N GLU A 563 -17.39 16.86 13.96
CA GLU A 563 -18.44 17.60 13.27
C GLU A 563 -18.05 19.06 13.02
N LEU A 564 -18.81 19.76 12.19
CA LEU A 564 -18.56 21.17 11.90
C LEU A 564 -18.71 22.04 13.16
N VAL A 565 -17.76 22.93 13.42
CA VAL A 565 -17.92 24.02 14.40
C VAL A 565 -19.06 24.95 13.97
N LYS A 566 -19.12 25.28 12.67
CA LYS A 566 -20.10 26.18 12.03
C LYS A 566 -20.45 25.65 10.63
N PRO A 567 -21.73 25.71 10.19
CA PRO A 567 -22.11 25.39 8.81
C PRO A 567 -21.39 26.28 7.76
N ALA A 568 -21.39 25.84 6.50
CA ALA A 568 -20.83 26.59 5.36
C ALA A 568 -21.90 26.89 4.27
N PRO A 569 -22.79 27.88 4.49
CA PRO A 569 -23.87 28.22 3.56
C PRO A 569 -23.41 28.55 2.14
N GLN A 570 -22.20 29.10 1.98
CA GLN A 570 -21.59 29.48 0.70
C GLN A 570 -21.44 28.30 -0.28
N ILE A 571 -21.32 27.07 0.22
CA ILE A 571 -21.33 25.84 -0.59
C ILE A 571 -22.59 24.98 -0.39
N GLN A 572 -23.55 25.49 0.40
CA GLN A 572 -24.75 24.78 0.88
C GLN A 572 -24.44 23.50 1.68
N LEU A 573 -23.38 23.52 2.49
CA LEU A 573 -23.10 22.50 3.51
C LEU A 573 -23.74 22.95 4.83
N LEU A 574 -24.73 22.20 5.31
CA LEU A 574 -25.51 22.55 6.51
C LEU A 574 -25.09 21.76 7.75
N ALA A 575 -24.69 20.50 7.57
CA ALA A 575 -24.20 19.62 8.62
C ALA A 575 -23.21 18.61 8.03
N GLU A 576 -22.23 18.22 8.84
CA GLU A 576 -21.31 17.11 8.58
C GLU A 576 -20.94 16.49 9.94
N HIS A 577 -20.95 15.17 10.03
CA HIS A 577 -20.50 14.39 11.19
C HIS A 577 -19.74 13.16 10.70
N GLN A 578 -18.49 13.01 11.14
CA GLN A 578 -17.56 11.94 10.81
C GLN A 578 -17.30 11.05 12.02
N ILE A 579 -17.16 9.74 11.78
CA ILE A 579 -16.68 8.74 12.73
C ILE A 579 -15.55 7.98 12.04
N VAL A 580 -14.39 7.86 12.67
CA VAL A 580 -13.29 7.00 12.20
C VAL A 580 -12.85 6.07 13.32
N GLU A 581 -12.86 4.77 13.06
CA GLU A 581 -12.32 3.75 13.96
C GLU A 581 -10.97 3.26 13.43
N TYR A 582 -9.97 3.26 14.30
CA TYR A 582 -8.59 2.89 14.00
C TYR A 582 -8.23 1.53 14.62
N GLY A 583 -7.06 1.00 14.29
CA GLY A 583 -6.46 -0.07 15.08
C GLY A 583 -5.21 -0.69 14.45
N PRO A 584 -4.57 -1.62 15.19
CA PRO A 584 -3.25 -2.14 14.83
C PRO A 584 -3.28 -2.99 13.56
N ILE A 585 -2.44 -2.62 12.60
CA ILE A 585 -2.19 -3.35 11.34
C ILE A 585 -0.71 -3.80 11.32
N PRO A 586 -0.41 -5.11 11.44
CA PRO A 586 0.97 -5.60 11.60
C PRO A 586 1.70 -5.89 10.28
N PHE A 587 2.71 -5.07 9.97
CA PHE A 587 3.52 -5.12 8.75
C PHE A 587 4.85 -5.85 8.97
N GLN A 588 4.82 -7.18 9.01
CA GLN A 588 5.97 -8.03 9.35
C GLN A 588 7.24 -7.73 8.52
N LYS A 589 7.12 -7.38 7.23
CA LYS A 589 8.28 -7.01 6.38
C LYS A 589 9.09 -5.81 6.90
N LYS A 590 8.48 -4.89 7.66
CA LYS A 590 9.17 -3.79 8.35
C LYS A 590 9.33 -4.01 9.86
N ASN A 591 8.70 -5.05 10.44
CA ASN A 591 8.57 -5.25 11.90
C ASN A 591 7.93 -4.05 12.64
N THR A 592 6.91 -3.42 12.03
CA THR A 592 6.12 -2.32 12.62
C THR A 592 4.63 -2.65 12.66
N VAL A 593 3.88 -1.99 13.55
CA VAL A 593 2.43 -2.13 13.73
C VAL A 593 1.79 -0.75 13.76
N LEU A 594 1.13 -0.37 12.67
CA LEU A 594 0.57 0.98 12.53
C LEU A 594 -0.91 0.99 12.89
N TRP A 595 -1.36 2.06 13.54
CA TRP A 595 -2.79 2.27 13.83
C TRP A 595 -3.46 3.02 12.68
N LEU A 596 -4.17 2.27 11.84
CA LEU A 596 -4.78 2.76 10.60
C LEU A 596 -6.31 2.58 10.63
N PRO A 597 -7.09 3.31 9.82
CA PRO A 597 -8.54 3.18 9.80
C PRO A 597 -9.00 1.75 9.47
N LYS A 598 -9.89 1.19 10.27
CA LYS A 598 -10.65 -0.03 9.93
C LYS A 598 -11.92 0.33 9.17
N SER A 599 -12.59 1.38 9.61
CA SER A 599 -13.79 1.94 8.98
C SER A 599 -13.91 3.43 9.25
N ALA A 600 -14.54 4.13 8.32
CA ALA A 600 -14.94 5.52 8.49
C ALA A 600 -16.39 5.71 8.03
N GLU A 601 -17.18 6.41 8.81
CA GLU A 601 -18.57 6.76 8.52
C GLU A 601 -18.69 8.28 8.45
N ILE A 602 -19.44 8.79 7.46
CA ILE A 602 -19.69 10.22 7.31
C ILE A 602 -21.15 10.47 6.92
N TYR A 603 -21.77 11.35 7.69
CA TYR A 603 -23.11 11.88 7.49
C TYR A 603 -22.99 13.35 7.09
N PHE A 604 -23.70 13.78 6.05
CA PHE A 604 -23.65 15.19 5.63
C PHE A 604 -24.91 15.65 4.89
N ASP A 605 -25.33 16.89 5.16
CA ASP A 605 -26.39 17.59 4.42
C ASP A 605 -25.73 18.65 3.52
N PHE A 606 -25.65 18.35 2.23
CA PHE A 606 -24.96 19.15 1.23
C PHE A 606 -25.85 19.38 0.01
N ARG A 607 -26.02 20.65 -0.37
CA ARG A 607 -26.88 21.08 -1.49
C ARG A 607 -28.31 20.52 -1.37
N LYS A 608 -28.87 20.58 -0.16
CA LYS A 608 -30.22 20.11 0.20
C LYS A 608 -30.43 18.59 0.04
N HIS A 609 -29.34 17.82 0.05
CA HIS A 609 -29.37 16.37 -0.02
C HIS A 609 -28.61 15.81 1.18
N ARG A 610 -29.24 14.86 1.87
CA ARG A 610 -28.60 14.11 2.96
C ARG A 610 -27.92 12.87 2.42
N PHE A 611 -26.71 12.64 2.91
CA PHE A 611 -25.89 11.51 2.54
C PHE A 611 -25.40 10.80 3.78
N TYR A 612 -25.36 9.47 3.68
CA TYR A 612 -24.59 8.60 4.56
C TYR A 612 -23.59 7.85 3.71
N ARG A 613 -22.35 7.74 4.19
CA ARG A 613 -21.33 6.88 3.60
C ARG A 613 -20.66 6.07 4.69
N ARG A 614 -20.36 4.81 4.37
CA ARG A 614 -19.48 3.95 5.16
C ARG A 614 -18.37 3.42 4.28
N HIS A 615 -17.15 3.77 4.66
CA HIS A 615 -15.90 3.30 4.11
C HIS A 615 -15.40 2.14 5.00
N SER A 616 -14.84 1.10 4.40
CA SER A 616 -14.24 -0.02 5.14
C SER A 616 -12.95 -0.45 4.45
N PHE A 617 -11.84 -0.41 5.17
CA PHE A 617 -10.49 -0.60 4.62
C PHE A 617 -9.93 -1.97 5.01
N ASN A 618 -9.29 -2.66 4.07
CA ASN A 618 -8.76 -4.02 4.27
C ASN A 618 -7.62 -4.33 3.29
N HIS A 619 -6.93 -5.45 3.46
CA HIS A 619 -5.76 -5.84 2.65
C HIS A 619 -4.68 -4.73 2.59
N TYR A 620 -4.34 -4.20 3.76
CA TYR A 620 -3.34 -3.15 3.94
C TYR A 620 -1.94 -3.60 3.48
N MET A 621 -1.26 -2.74 2.72
CA MET A 621 0.16 -2.88 2.33
C MET A 621 0.90 -1.56 2.61
N LEU A 622 2.07 -1.66 3.22
CA LEU A 622 2.94 -0.51 3.55
C LEU A 622 4.13 -0.50 2.60
N PHE A 623 4.43 0.66 2.03
CA PHE A 623 5.59 0.89 1.16
C PHE A 623 6.66 1.66 1.95
N SER A 624 7.93 1.43 1.64
CA SER A 624 9.02 2.35 2.00
C SER A 624 9.21 3.37 0.88
N VAL A 625 9.57 4.59 1.27
CA VAL A 625 10.44 5.46 0.49
C VAL A 625 11.67 5.63 1.37
N ASP A 626 12.85 5.28 0.88
CA ASP A 626 14.08 5.42 1.67
C ASP A 626 14.44 6.92 1.73
N THR A 627 14.35 7.51 2.93
CA THR A 627 14.55 8.95 3.17
C THR A 627 15.98 9.32 3.56
N ASP A 628 16.90 8.35 3.65
CA ASP A 628 18.27 8.53 4.14
C ASP A 628 19.30 8.99 3.08
N GLU A 629 18.87 9.62 1.97
CA GLU A 629 19.81 10.34 1.09
C GLU A 629 20.31 11.65 1.74
N LYS A 630 21.09 11.52 2.81
CA LYS A 630 21.81 12.63 3.46
C LYS A 630 22.84 13.24 2.51
N ARG A 631 22.37 14.16 1.67
CA ARG A 631 23.19 14.92 0.72
C ARG A 631 24.36 15.58 1.45
N LYS A 632 25.58 15.26 1.02
CA LYS A 632 26.75 16.09 1.32
C LYS A 632 26.54 17.45 0.66
N GLU A 633 26.61 18.52 1.44
CA GLU A 633 26.62 19.87 0.89
C GLU A 633 27.75 20.00 -0.15
N PRO A 634 27.49 20.66 -1.30
CA PRO A 634 28.54 20.90 -2.28
C PRO A 634 29.60 21.82 -1.66
N LYS A 635 30.85 21.34 -1.58
CA LYS A 635 31.98 22.17 -1.17
C LYS A 635 32.00 23.43 -2.05
N ALA A 636 31.95 24.59 -1.41
CA ALA A 636 31.98 25.87 -2.10
C ALA A 636 33.18 25.92 -3.06
N SER A 637 32.89 26.15 -4.35
CA SER A 637 33.94 26.31 -5.36
C SER A 637 34.78 27.55 -5.05
N HIS A 638 36.09 27.45 -5.27
CA HIS A 638 37.03 28.52 -4.97
C HIS A 638 36.60 29.86 -5.59
N THR A 639 36.62 30.91 -4.78
CA THR A 639 36.37 32.28 -5.23
C THR A 639 37.53 32.73 -6.11
N GLU A 640 37.33 32.79 -7.42
CA GLU A 640 38.30 33.43 -8.32
C GLU A 640 38.29 34.95 -8.07
N ASN A 641 39.44 35.48 -7.66
CA ASN A 641 39.62 36.91 -7.45
C ASN A 641 39.66 37.64 -8.79
N ILE A 642 38.54 38.23 -9.21
CA ILE A 642 38.49 39.18 -10.33
C ILE A 642 39.14 40.50 -9.86
N PRO A 643 40.26 40.97 -10.48
CA PRO A 643 40.83 42.27 -10.15
C PRO A 643 39.90 43.39 -10.62
N ALA A 644 39.77 44.46 -9.82
CA ALA A 644 39.03 45.64 -10.22
C ALA A 644 39.70 46.33 -11.44
N PRO A 645 38.94 46.79 -12.45
CA PRO A 645 39.49 47.60 -13.52
C PRO A 645 39.92 48.97 -12.98
N ASN A 646 41.10 49.44 -13.40
CA ASN A 646 41.52 50.82 -13.20
C ASN A 646 40.92 51.72 -14.30
N THR A 647 40.78 53.01 -13.97
CA THR A 647 40.24 54.14 -14.77
C THR A 647 38.79 54.04 -15.21
#